data_AF-A0A937P0F0-F1
#
_entry.id   AF-A0A937P0F0-F1
#
_cell.length_a   1.000
_cell.length_b   1.000
_cell.length_c   1.000
_cell.angle_alpha   90.00
_cell.angle_beta   90.00
_cell.angle_gamma   90.00
#
_symmetry.space_group_name_H-M   'P 1'
#
loop_
_entity.id
_entity.type
_entity.pdbx_description
1 polymer ?
#
loop_
_entity_poly.entity_id
_entity_poly.type
_entity_poly.pdbx_seq_one_letter_code
_entity_poly.pdbx_strand_id
1 'polypeptide(L)'
;MIGSLPIITCAQSPLPNFSAGCGEVKATTGERPLLVILLGPDDPFWHPHINVFALKNDGYIYQKTIEMAKPTTNKIILRAKNGQYLGAEKGGGGAVKADRNHAYSHETFTLKDINEGKLMSGDQVTLQAHKGQYIAAQGGGGGEIKADRANAYSHEKFVITKVGGGPIQFGDKISFKTHNGHFLGAVGGGGGSVNATSTNIGSWEKFTLMRSHYWNKNIDLPKTQKFKSAPITINSADGVLQSVFALGNDGYIYQTFTSAFTDDNKWQPWTKLPGNTKFKSAPTALNTPGGNILSVMATGEDGYVYQILFFRGSGSHWQNNWTKLPGNTKFKSAPTSLNTPGGNILSVMATGEDGYVYQILYFRGSGSHWQNNWTKLPGNTKFKSAPTALNTPGGNMLSVMATGEDGYVYQILFFRGPGSHWQNKWTKLHGNLTVKSAPWSMNSADGKLAIVYVLGDDNRIYEKVFFRGSGSYWTDWEPLPGNNSYVSGAAAIHRLARKNTPEYYRKLMFGSDNSIRGYFLENSYGKFTFKEAYITQWLTIKDDPSTPLDESSFDFIHFFDHQTGANERKSNWIIQQVEKLTPFRFSQYDKNSDGKITLDELSIYWIYPGDWDARCRKCSPPLVPVPSLTHGVEIGWLARGGAGQSLETIAEELAHQAFNLGDLYTEPGNPYPGVGPFSLMGSQGVYHLDPWAKIKLGWIKPGVITTDASYSLASVETNPEVYILYNPQKGAKEYFIVENRWPGNSYEENLPDKGLAIWHIDESGCPQHFNARKIIHLVSPVANKLQLWDGADPATGYDFTPISTPTNSNWFDGTSSGISVRNIPTSGKYMNFYIDVP
;
A
#
# COMPACT_ATOMS: atom_id res chain seq x y z
N MET A 1 3.44 -9.25 -44.28
CA MET A 1 2.89 -7.90 -44.54
C MET A 1 2.41 -7.37 -43.20
N ILE A 2 3.21 -6.52 -42.56
CA ILE A 2 2.85 -5.89 -41.29
C ILE A 2 2.00 -4.67 -41.68
N GLY A 3 0.69 -4.80 -41.56
CA GLY A 3 -0.24 -3.71 -41.82
C GLY A 3 -0.02 -2.62 -40.79
N SER A 4 0.18 -1.39 -41.27
CA SER A 4 0.16 -0.17 -40.46
C SER A 4 -1.09 -0.15 -39.58
N LEU A 5 -0.91 -0.22 -38.26
CA LEU A 5 -1.99 -0.11 -37.30
C LEU A 5 -2.66 1.27 -37.44
N PRO A 6 -4.00 1.35 -37.56
CA PRO A 6 -4.69 2.63 -37.52
C PRO A 6 -4.39 3.33 -36.19
N ILE A 7 -4.07 4.62 -36.24
CA ILE A 7 -3.82 5.42 -35.05
C ILE A 7 -5.15 5.63 -34.33
N ILE A 8 -5.21 5.18 -33.08
CA ILE A 8 -6.38 5.16 -32.20
C ILE A 8 -6.30 6.37 -31.26
N THR A 9 -7.40 7.11 -31.09
CA THR A 9 -7.51 8.32 -30.26
C THR A 9 -8.59 8.16 -29.17
N CYS A 10 -8.26 8.52 -27.93
CA CYS A 10 -9.17 8.68 -26.81
C CYS A 10 -9.32 10.19 -26.71
N ALA A 11 -10.50 10.70 -27.01
CA ALA A 11 -10.70 12.13 -26.97
C ALA A 11 -10.39 12.65 -25.55
N GLN A 12 -9.53 13.68 -25.47
CA GLN A 12 -9.50 14.54 -24.28
C GLN A 12 -10.94 14.97 -24.05
N SER A 13 -11.50 14.73 -22.86
CA SER A 13 -12.58 15.56 -22.39
C SER A 13 -11.95 16.91 -22.07
N PRO A 14 -12.09 17.98 -22.89
CA PRO A 14 -12.00 19.29 -22.31
C PRO A 14 -13.12 19.31 -21.26
N LEU A 15 -12.81 19.64 -20.00
CA LEU A 15 -13.90 20.14 -19.17
C LEU A 15 -14.37 21.42 -19.88
N PRO A 16 -15.52 21.35 -20.58
CA PRO A 16 -16.83 21.25 -19.96
C PRO A 16 -17.73 20.12 -20.50
N ASN A 17 -18.43 19.43 -19.59
CA ASN A 17 -19.60 18.58 -19.82
C ASN A 17 -19.40 17.41 -20.81
N PHE A 18 -19.01 16.25 -20.30
CA PHE A 18 -19.63 15.04 -20.82
C PHE A 18 -21.10 15.08 -20.39
N SER A 19 -21.95 15.53 -21.30
CA SER A 19 -23.27 14.95 -21.38
C SER A 19 -23.05 13.42 -21.47
N ALA A 20 -23.58 12.66 -20.53
CA ALA A 20 -24.28 11.45 -20.93
C ALA A 20 -25.33 11.91 -21.95
N GLY A 21 -24.93 12.10 -23.21
CA GLY A 21 -25.83 12.49 -24.27
C GLY A 21 -26.70 11.29 -24.55
N CYS A 22 -27.78 11.12 -23.78
CA CYS A 22 -28.84 10.15 -24.02
C CYS A 22 -28.36 8.78 -24.54
N GLY A 23 -27.28 8.23 -23.97
CA GLY A 23 -27.05 6.79 -24.06
C GLY A 23 -28.07 6.14 -23.14
N GLU A 24 -28.85 5.20 -23.64
CA GLU A 24 -29.84 4.49 -22.83
C GLU A 24 -29.11 3.83 -21.64
N VAL A 25 -29.35 4.31 -20.41
CA VAL A 25 -28.97 3.58 -19.20
C VAL A 25 -29.83 2.32 -19.20
N LYS A 26 -29.20 1.18 -19.51
CA LYS A 26 -29.90 -0.09 -19.67
C LYS A 26 -29.96 -0.82 -18.34
N ALA A 27 -31.10 -1.47 -18.11
CA ALA A 27 -31.26 -2.39 -17.00
C ALA A 27 -30.11 -3.41 -16.98
N THR A 28 -29.42 -3.51 -15.85
CA THR A 28 -28.22 -4.32 -15.70
C THR A 28 -28.32 -5.11 -14.40
N THR A 29 -28.56 -6.41 -14.51
CA THR A 29 -28.68 -7.34 -13.36
C THR A 29 -27.81 -8.58 -13.60
N GLY A 30 -27.55 -9.35 -12.55
CA GLY A 30 -26.71 -10.53 -12.56
C GLY A 30 -25.24 -10.25 -12.20
N GLU A 31 -24.35 -11.15 -12.60
CA GLU A 31 -22.93 -11.06 -12.34
C GLU A 31 -22.22 -10.42 -13.54
N ARG A 32 -21.41 -9.38 -13.30
CA ARG A 32 -20.47 -8.85 -14.29
C ARG A 32 -19.02 -9.23 -13.92
N PRO A 33 -18.32 -10.01 -14.77
CA PRO A 33 -16.90 -10.25 -14.60
C PRO A 33 -16.11 -8.93 -14.61
N LEU A 34 -15.16 -8.80 -13.67
CA LEU A 34 -14.25 -7.66 -13.57
C LEU A 34 -12.80 -8.14 -13.59
N LEU A 35 -12.05 -7.69 -14.59
CA LEU A 35 -10.60 -7.85 -14.69
C LEU A 35 -9.91 -6.64 -14.06
N VAL A 36 -9.03 -6.87 -13.09
CA VAL A 36 -8.22 -5.81 -12.48
C VAL A 36 -6.77 -5.99 -12.92
N ILE A 37 -6.23 -4.96 -13.56
CA ILE A 37 -4.87 -4.97 -14.09
C ILE A 37 -4.00 -4.06 -13.22
N LEU A 38 -3.02 -4.66 -12.56
CA LEU A 38 -2.00 -3.96 -11.79
C LEU A 38 -0.82 -3.65 -12.69
N LEU A 39 -0.51 -2.37 -12.87
CA LEU A 39 0.47 -1.87 -13.85
C LEU A 39 1.56 -1.09 -13.14
N GLY A 40 2.81 -1.52 -13.22
CA GLY A 40 3.91 -0.81 -12.58
C GLY A 40 5.15 -0.74 -13.46
N PRO A 41 6.13 0.10 -13.11
CA PRO A 41 7.48 0.00 -13.70
C PRO A 41 8.09 -1.37 -13.42
N ASP A 42 9.31 -1.61 -13.92
CA ASP A 42 10.17 -2.80 -13.71
C ASP A 42 10.39 -3.23 -12.25
N ASP A 43 9.80 -2.51 -11.28
CA ASP A 43 9.20 -3.00 -10.04
C ASP A 43 8.59 -1.78 -9.30
N PRO A 44 7.27 -1.65 -9.12
CA PRO A 44 6.68 -0.52 -8.37
C PRO A 44 7.08 -0.44 -6.88
N PHE A 45 7.79 -1.44 -6.33
CA PHE A 45 8.07 -1.59 -4.90
C PHE A 45 9.55 -1.84 -4.54
N TRP A 46 10.51 -1.68 -5.47
CA TRP A 46 11.94 -1.84 -5.13
C TRP A 46 12.64 -0.61 -4.53
N HIS A 47 11.89 0.27 -3.87
CA HIS A 47 12.45 1.11 -2.82
C HIS A 47 11.95 0.62 -1.45
N PRO A 48 12.42 -0.54 -0.91
CA PRO A 48 12.21 -0.82 0.50
C PRO A 48 12.92 0.27 1.29
N HIS A 49 12.14 1.24 1.76
CA HIS A 49 12.59 2.13 2.80
C HIS A 49 12.51 1.34 4.11
N ILE A 50 13.64 1.01 4.70
CA ILE A 50 13.67 0.51 6.07
C ILE A 50 13.74 1.75 6.96
N ASN A 51 12.70 1.96 7.76
CA ASN A 51 12.77 2.94 8.84
C ASN A 51 13.45 2.25 10.03
N VAL A 52 14.64 2.73 10.37
CA VAL A 52 15.39 2.30 11.55
C VAL A 52 15.22 3.35 12.63
N PHE A 53 14.75 2.91 13.79
CA PHE A 53 14.54 3.71 14.98
C PHE A 53 15.55 3.31 16.04
N ALA A 54 16.26 4.28 16.59
CA ALA A 54 17.26 4.02 17.61
C ALA A 54 17.24 5.09 18.70
N LEU A 55 17.44 4.65 19.95
CA LEU A 55 17.66 5.51 21.09
C LEU A 55 19.13 6.00 21.10
N LYS A 56 19.33 7.31 21.26
CA LYS A 56 20.66 7.95 21.36
C LYS A 56 20.99 8.36 22.80
N ASN A 57 22.24 8.79 23.01
CA ASN A 57 22.80 9.17 24.32
C ASN A 57 22.07 10.33 25.01
N ASP A 58 21.41 11.18 24.24
CA ASP A 58 20.61 12.29 24.73
C ASP A 58 19.25 11.86 25.32
N GLY A 59 18.90 10.57 25.18
CA GLY A 59 17.65 9.98 25.66
C GLY A 59 16.50 10.07 24.66
N TYR A 60 16.74 10.52 23.42
CA TYR A 60 15.69 10.61 22.38
C TYR A 60 15.81 9.50 21.33
N ILE A 61 14.67 9.17 20.71
CA ILE A 61 14.58 8.20 19.61
C ILE A 61 14.65 8.95 18.28
N TYR A 62 15.44 8.41 17.35
CA TYR A 62 15.64 8.98 16.02
C TYR A 62 15.20 7.99 14.96
N GLN A 63 14.59 8.47 13.88
CA GLN A 63 14.33 7.70 12.68
C GLN A 63 15.41 7.98 11.64
N LYS A 64 15.89 6.90 11.02
CA LYS A 64 16.68 6.96 9.80
C LYS A 64 16.02 6.09 8.75
N THR A 65 15.79 6.66 7.58
CA THR A 65 15.24 5.93 6.45
C THR A 65 16.39 5.38 5.59
N ILE A 66 16.38 4.08 5.33
CA ILE A 66 17.36 3.41 4.48
C ILE A 66 16.66 3.03 3.19
N GLU A 67 17.07 3.60 2.07
CA GLU A 67 16.65 3.10 0.76
C GLU A 67 17.50 1.90 0.40
N MET A 68 16.87 0.72 0.36
CA MET A 68 17.52 -0.46 -0.21
C MET A 68 17.55 -0.32 -1.73
N ALA A 69 18.74 -0.40 -2.33
CA ALA A 69 18.84 -0.49 -3.78
C ALA A 69 18.40 -1.88 -4.28
N LYS A 70 17.86 -1.90 -5.50
CA LYS A 70 17.40 -3.09 -6.22
C LYS A 70 18.48 -4.20 -6.20
N PRO A 71 18.14 -5.50 -6.06
CA PRO A 71 19.10 -6.61 -6.20
C PRO A 71 19.64 -6.70 -7.62
N THR A 72 18.96 -6.07 -8.58
CA THR A 72 19.36 -6.00 -9.99
C THR A 72 20.01 -4.67 -10.35
N THR A 73 20.11 -3.69 -9.44
CA THR A 73 20.93 -2.52 -9.76
C THR A 73 22.37 -2.97 -9.64
N ASN A 74 23.00 -3.08 -10.81
CA ASN A 74 24.43 -3.05 -11.06
C ASN A 74 25.16 -1.86 -10.39
N LYS A 75 24.49 -1.06 -9.55
CA LYS A 75 25.06 0.07 -8.82
C LYS A 75 25.85 -0.42 -7.61
N ILE A 76 27.12 -0.11 -7.61
CA ILE A 76 28.09 -0.55 -6.62
C ILE A 76 28.78 0.65 -5.96
N ILE A 77 29.32 0.41 -4.77
CA ILE A 77 30.26 1.28 -4.09
C ILE A 77 31.57 0.50 -3.91
N LEU A 78 32.70 1.19 -4.04
CA LEU A 78 34.03 0.62 -3.83
C LEU A 78 34.68 1.27 -2.62
N ARG A 79 34.96 0.49 -1.58
CA ARG A 79 35.63 0.98 -0.36
C ARG A 79 37.10 0.58 -0.36
N ALA A 80 37.98 1.56 -0.22
CA ALA A 80 39.41 1.39 -0.10
C ALA A 80 39.81 0.82 1.28
N LYS A 81 41.08 0.45 1.44
CA LYS A 81 41.62 -0.18 2.65
C LYS A 81 41.44 0.66 3.91
N ASN A 82 41.61 1.98 3.82
CA ASN A 82 41.46 2.90 4.95
C ASN A 82 39.99 3.18 5.34
N GLY A 83 39.02 2.58 4.63
CA GLY A 83 37.59 2.76 4.88
C GLY A 83 36.93 3.88 4.06
N GLN A 84 37.68 4.66 3.28
CA GLN A 84 37.13 5.69 2.40
C GLN A 84 36.63 5.13 1.07
N TYR A 85 35.73 5.86 0.43
CA TYR A 85 35.02 5.44 -0.77
C TYR A 85 35.62 6.06 -2.04
N LEU A 86 35.58 5.28 -3.12
CA LEU A 86 35.86 5.77 -4.47
C LEU A 86 34.75 6.70 -4.93
N GLY A 87 35.09 7.86 -5.48
CA GLY A 87 34.17 8.84 -6.03
C GLY A 87 34.66 9.44 -7.33
N ALA A 88 33.73 9.66 -8.26
CA ALA A 88 33.96 10.39 -9.49
C ALA A 88 33.73 11.88 -9.25
N GLU A 89 34.76 12.70 -9.50
CA GLU A 89 34.62 14.15 -9.38
C GLU A 89 33.52 14.68 -10.32
N LYS A 90 32.75 15.65 -9.82
CA LYS A 90 31.57 16.23 -10.51
C LYS A 90 30.44 15.23 -10.84
N GLY A 91 30.48 14.02 -10.26
CA GLY A 91 29.58 12.91 -10.57
C GLY A 91 29.87 12.23 -11.92
N GLY A 92 31.00 12.59 -12.55
CA GLY A 92 31.33 12.28 -13.94
C GLY A 92 31.77 13.55 -14.69
N GLY A 93 32.83 13.42 -15.51
CA GLY A 93 33.56 14.52 -16.17
C GLY A 93 34.87 14.91 -15.47
N GLY A 94 35.44 14.07 -14.61
CA GLY A 94 36.64 14.38 -13.83
C GLY A 94 37.43 13.16 -13.36
N ALA A 95 38.41 13.38 -12.47
CA ALA A 95 39.23 12.30 -11.89
C ALA A 95 38.42 11.40 -10.94
N VAL A 96 38.90 10.17 -10.73
CA VAL A 96 38.38 9.27 -9.68
C VAL A 96 39.32 9.30 -8.47
N LYS A 97 38.76 9.47 -7.28
CA LYS A 97 39.51 9.58 -6.01
C LYS A 97 38.95 8.64 -4.95
N ALA A 98 39.77 8.26 -3.97
CA ALA A 98 39.45 7.36 -2.86
C ALA A 98 39.51 8.09 -1.50
N ASP A 99 38.89 9.26 -1.41
CA ASP A 99 39.03 10.22 -0.29
C ASP A 99 37.70 10.52 0.42
N ARG A 100 36.61 9.85 0.04
CA ARG A 100 35.26 10.16 0.52
C ARG A 100 34.94 9.40 1.80
N ASN A 101 34.42 10.11 2.81
CA ASN A 101 34.04 9.51 4.10
C ASN A 101 32.61 8.93 4.11
N HIS A 102 31.81 9.25 3.10
CA HIS A 102 30.44 8.78 2.89
C HIS A 102 30.25 8.44 1.42
N ALA A 103 29.33 7.53 1.13
CA ALA A 103 28.96 7.20 -0.23
C ALA A 103 27.60 7.81 -0.57
N TYR A 104 27.59 8.74 -1.52
CA TYR A 104 26.40 9.34 -2.09
C TYR A 104 26.35 9.05 -3.60
N SER A 105 25.68 9.92 -4.37
CA SER A 105 25.55 9.78 -5.82
C SER A 105 26.90 9.69 -6.54
N HIS A 106 27.89 10.50 -6.15
CA HIS A 106 29.20 10.58 -6.83
C HIS A 106 30.12 9.38 -6.54
N GLU A 107 29.87 8.64 -5.47
CA GLU A 107 30.61 7.43 -5.07
C GLU A 107 29.94 6.14 -5.57
N THR A 108 28.86 6.29 -6.33
CA THR A 108 28.10 5.18 -6.89
C THR A 108 28.47 4.97 -8.36
N PHE A 109 28.76 3.73 -8.73
CA PHE A 109 29.09 3.33 -10.11
C PHE A 109 28.17 2.23 -10.60
N THR A 110 27.73 2.28 -11.85
CA THR A 110 27.05 1.16 -12.50
C THR A 110 28.09 0.18 -13.06
N LEU A 111 28.22 -1.00 -12.46
CA LEU A 111 29.01 -2.15 -12.89
C LEU A 111 28.22 -2.98 -13.88
N LYS A 112 28.56 -2.91 -15.16
CA LYS A 112 27.99 -3.78 -16.18
C LYS A 112 28.95 -4.94 -16.45
N ASP A 113 28.47 -6.16 -16.25
CA ASP A 113 29.13 -7.36 -16.72
C ASP A 113 28.93 -7.51 -18.24
N ILE A 114 30.02 -7.69 -18.98
CA ILE A 114 30.02 -7.67 -20.45
C ILE A 114 29.70 -9.05 -21.02
N ASN A 115 30.09 -10.14 -20.32
CA ASN A 115 29.87 -11.50 -20.82
C ASN A 115 28.46 -12.04 -20.53
N GLU A 116 27.67 -11.30 -19.73
CA GLU A 116 26.31 -11.62 -19.29
C GLU A 116 26.23 -12.89 -18.41
N GLY A 117 25.43 -12.85 -17.34
CA GLY A 117 25.26 -13.98 -16.41
C GLY A 117 25.57 -13.64 -14.95
N LYS A 118 26.01 -14.64 -14.18
CA LYS A 118 26.40 -14.45 -12.78
C LYS A 118 27.82 -13.90 -12.75
N LEU A 119 28.05 -12.79 -12.03
CA LEU A 119 29.37 -12.18 -11.91
C LEU A 119 30.37 -13.14 -11.23
N MET A 120 31.43 -13.48 -11.95
CA MET A 120 32.52 -14.38 -11.58
C MET A 120 33.86 -13.65 -11.57
N SER A 121 34.80 -14.18 -10.78
CA SER A 121 36.20 -13.77 -10.86
C SER A 121 36.77 -14.13 -12.23
N GLY A 122 37.23 -13.13 -12.97
CA GLY A 122 37.74 -13.25 -14.34
C GLY A 122 36.89 -12.54 -15.38
N ASP A 123 35.70 -12.07 -15.01
CA ASP A 123 34.77 -11.43 -15.95
C ASP A 123 35.25 -10.04 -16.38
N GLN A 124 34.86 -9.64 -17.59
CA GLN A 124 35.07 -8.28 -18.08
C GLN A 124 33.90 -7.39 -17.69
N VAL A 125 34.21 -6.26 -17.06
CA VAL A 125 33.22 -5.31 -16.58
C VAL A 125 33.53 -3.89 -17.07
N THR A 126 32.49 -3.07 -17.14
CA THR A 126 32.63 -1.60 -17.24
C THR A 126 32.05 -0.94 -16.01
N LEU A 127 32.60 0.21 -15.61
CA LEU A 127 32.09 1.03 -14.51
C LEU A 127 31.69 2.40 -15.03
N GLN A 128 30.42 2.78 -14.83
CA GLN A 128 29.87 4.06 -15.26
C GLN A 128 29.56 4.92 -14.03
N ALA A 129 30.05 6.16 -14.02
CA ALA A 129 29.76 7.14 -12.96
C ALA A 129 28.31 7.64 -13.04
N HIS A 130 27.88 8.35 -11.99
CA HIS A 130 26.51 8.83 -11.81
C HIS A 130 25.90 9.56 -13.01
N LYS A 131 26.67 10.42 -13.70
CA LYS A 131 26.22 11.18 -14.88
C LYS A 131 26.40 10.43 -16.22
N GLY A 132 26.66 9.13 -16.17
CA GLY A 132 26.74 8.29 -17.36
C GLY A 132 28.13 8.21 -18.00
N GLN A 133 29.16 8.86 -17.46
CA GLN A 133 30.52 8.74 -17.99
C GLN A 133 31.20 7.46 -17.49
N TYR A 134 31.81 6.70 -18.39
CA TYR A 134 32.63 5.53 -18.04
C TYR A 134 33.94 5.95 -17.38
N ILE A 135 34.39 5.14 -16.41
CA ILE A 135 35.74 5.27 -15.88
C ILE A 135 36.74 4.61 -16.82
N ALA A 136 37.89 5.25 -17.00
CA ALA A 136 38.94 4.82 -17.90
C ALA A 136 40.30 4.91 -17.23
N ALA A 137 41.12 3.88 -17.45
CA ALA A 137 42.55 3.98 -17.18
C ALA A 137 43.23 4.72 -18.33
N GLN A 138 43.83 5.87 -18.05
CA GLN A 138 44.54 6.64 -19.07
C GLN A 138 45.68 5.79 -19.67
N GLY A 139 45.79 5.75 -21.00
CA GLY A 139 46.74 4.90 -21.72
C GLY A 139 46.47 3.39 -21.67
N GLY A 140 45.28 2.94 -21.23
CA GLY A 140 44.95 1.52 -21.06
C GLY A 140 45.51 0.88 -19.79
N GLY A 141 46.21 1.65 -18.97
CA GLY A 141 46.97 1.24 -17.79
C GLY A 141 48.25 2.06 -17.67
N GLY A 142 48.82 2.15 -16.47
CA GLY A 142 50.06 2.89 -16.20
C GLY A 142 49.86 4.36 -15.77
N GLY A 143 48.63 4.82 -15.58
CA GLY A 143 48.32 6.23 -15.30
C GLY A 143 47.11 6.45 -14.38
N GLU A 144 46.55 7.65 -14.39
CA GLU A 144 45.39 8.02 -13.59
C GLU A 144 44.08 7.35 -14.06
N ILE A 145 43.09 7.29 -13.16
CA ILE A 145 41.70 6.92 -13.49
C ILE A 145 40.83 8.18 -13.63
N LYS A 146 40.10 8.30 -14.74
CA LYS A 146 39.15 9.39 -14.99
C LYS A 146 37.78 8.84 -15.36
N ALA A 147 36.72 9.53 -14.95
CA ALA A 147 35.33 9.20 -15.23
C ALA A 147 34.74 10.18 -16.25
N ASP A 148 35.29 10.22 -17.46
CA ASP A 148 35.04 11.29 -18.45
C ASP A 148 34.69 10.76 -19.86
N ARG A 149 34.46 9.46 -20.02
CA ARG A 149 34.23 8.83 -21.33
C ARG A 149 32.75 8.62 -21.61
N ALA A 150 32.27 8.99 -22.80
CA ALA A 150 30.87 8.80 -23.19
C ALA A 150 30.55 7.35 -23.60
N ASN A 151 31.55 6.61 -24.09
CA ASN A 151 31.40 5.25 -24.62
C ASN A 151 32.47 4.33 -24.01
N ALA A 152 32.17 3.03 -23.93
CA ALA A 152 33.09 2.02 -23.41
C ALA A 152 33.86 1.32 -24.53
N TYR A 153 35.16 1.62 -24.64
CA TYR A 153 36.10 0.95 -25.53
C TYR A 153 37.10 0.13 -24.69
N SER A 154 38.33 -0.07 -25.16
CA SER A 154 39.32 -0.93 -24.47
C SER A 154 39.78 -0.37 -23.12
N HIS A 155 39.83 0.95 -22.94
CA HIS A 155 40.39 1.58 -21.73
C HIS A 155 39.39 1.68 -20.57
N GLU A 156 38.09 1.49 -20.87
CA GLU A 156 36.98 1.52 -19.93
C GLU A 156 36.57 0.11 -19.46
N LYS A 157 37.20 -0.93 -20.02
CA LYS A 157 36.96 -2.33 -19.70
C LYS A 157 38.02 -2.84 -18.72
N PHE A 158 37.56 -3.51 -17.67
CA PHE A 158 38.40 -4.07 -16.63
C PHE A 158 38.09 -5.55 -16.43
N VAL A 159 39.09 -6.35 -16.07
CA VAL A 159 38.86 -7.71 -15.58
C VAL A 159 38.70 -7.65 -14.06
N ILE A 160 37.53 -8.04 -13.56
CA ILE A 160 37.27 -8.09 -12.11
C ILE A 160 37.78 -9.42 -11.54
N THR A 161 38.53 -9.37 -10.44
CA THR A 161 39.09 -10.56 -9.78
C THR A 161 38.78 -10.55 -8.30
N LYS A 162 38.43 -11.70 -7.73
CA LYS A 162 38.13 -11.88 -6.30
C LYS A 162 39.29 -12.56 -5.58
N VAL A 163 39.58 -12.10 -4.35
CA VAL A 163 40.51 -12.82 -3.46
C VAL A 163 39.95 -14.21 -3.15
N GLY A 164 40.61 -15.26 -3.62
CA GLY A 164 40.16 -16.66 -3.49
C GLY A 164 39.37 -17.21 -4.67
N GLY A 165 39.07 -16.38 -5.70
CA GLY A 165 38.36 -16.81 -6.92
C GLY A 165 36.86 -17.07 -6.73
N GLY A 166 36.23 -17.63 -7.78
CA GLY A 166 34.82 -18.03 -7.77
C GLY A 166 33.82 -16.88 -7.98
N PRO A 167 32.54 -17.10 -7.62
CA PRO A 167 31.49 -16.09 -7.74
C PRO A 167 31.75 -14.85 -6.87
N ILE A 168 31.46 -13.68 -7.43
CA ILE A 168 31.61 -12.39 -6.75
C ILE A 168 30.29 -11.98 -6.11
N GLN A 169 30.36 -11.59 -4.84
CA GLN A 169 29.26 -11.15 -4.00
C GLN A 169 29.62 -9.83 -3.32
N PHE A 170 28.61 -9.09 -2.86
CA PHE A 170 28.84 -7.92 -2.01
C PHE A 170 29.54 -8.34 -0.71
N GLY A 171 30.48 -7.51 -0.24
CA GLY A 171 31.39 -7.82 0.87
C GLY A 171 32.74 -8.39 0.42
N ASP A 172 32.83 -8.94 -0.79
CA ASP A 172 34.08 -9.49 -1.30
C ASP A 172 35.16 -8.44 -1.52
N LYS A 173 36.42 -8.87 -1.35
CA LYS A 173 37.59 -8.09 -1.74
C LYS A 173 37.90 -8.39 -3.21
N ILE A 174 37.85 -7.35 -4.03
CA ILE A 174 38.03 -7.43 -5.47
C ILE A 174 39.15 -6.51 -5.96
N SER A 175 39.66 -6.81 -7.15
CA SER A 175 40.64 -6.00 -7.87
C SER A 175 40.23 -5.86 -9.34
N PHE A 176 40.48 -4.69 -9.93
CA PHE A 176 40.18 -4.41 -11.34
C PHE A 176 41.48 -4.32 -12.13
N LYS A 177 41.68 -5.26 -13.06
CA LYS A 177 42.83 -5.28 -13.97
C LYS A 177 42.49 -4.52 -15.25
N THR A 178 43.35 -3.57 -15.65
CA THR A 178 43.21 -2.79 -16.87
C THR A 178 43.66 -3.58 -18.10
N HIS A 179 43.39 -3.03 -19.30
CA HIS A 179 43.77 -3.63 -20.58
C HIS A 179 45.27 -3.98 -20.66
N ASN A 180 46.16 -3.07 -20.23
CA ASN A 180 47.62 -3.27 -20.24
C ASN A 180 48.16 -4.00 -19.01
N GLY A 181 47.29 -4.66 -18.24
CA GLY A 181 47.70 -5.56 -17.16
C GLY A 181 48.06 -4.90 -15.82
N HIS A 182 47.81 -3.59 -15.68
CA HIS A 182 47.92 -2.91 -14.39
C HIS A 182 46.63 -3.06 -13.57
N PHE A 183 46.65 -2.67 -12.30
CA PHE A 183 45.50 -2.74 -11.40
C PHE A 183 45.12 -1.38 -10.86
N LEU A 184 43.81 -1.10 -10.79
CA LEU A 184 43.30 0.07 -10.06
C LEU A 184 43.76 0.00 -8.61
N GLY A 185 44.39 1.07 -8.13
CA GLY A 185 44.91 1.21 -6.77
C GLY A 185 44.53 2.55 -6.16
N ALA A 186 44.04 2.52 -4.92
CA ALA A 186 43.90 3.70 -4.09
C ALA A 186 45.24 4.03 -3.45
N VAL A 187 45.89 5.12 -3.88
CA VAL A 187 47.22 5.49 -3.41
C VAL A 187 47.22 5.64 -1.89
N GLY A 188 48.19 5.04 -1.19
CA GLY A 188 48.23 5.04 0.28
C GLY A 188 47.20 4.13 0.96
N GLY A 189 46.39 3.40 0.19
CA GLY A 189 45.23 2.64 0.69
C GLY A 189 43.95 3.48 0.82
N GLY A 190 43.97 4.73 0.30
CA GLY A 190 42.90 5.74 0.35
C GLY A 190 43.43 7.10 0.79
N GLY A 191 42.59 8.13 0.78
CA GLY A 191 42.92 9.51 1.20
C GLY A 191 43.25 10.47 0.07
N GLY A 192 43.22 10.00 -1.18
CA GLY A 192 43.61 10.82 -2.32
C GLY A 192 43.27 10.18 -3.67
N SER A 193 44.24 10.15 -4.58
CA SER A 193 44.04 9.72 -5.97
C SER A 193 43.86 8.21 -6.13
N VAL A 194 43.19 7.83 -7.22
CA VAL A 194 43.16 6.46 -7.74
C VAL A 194 43.93 6.42 -9.06
N ASN A 195 44.85 5.48 -9.17
CA ASN A 195 45.63 5.26 -10.39
C ASN A 195 45.62 3.77 -10.77
N ALA A 196 46.23 3.44 -11.90
CA ALA A 196 46.44 2.06 -12.32
C ALA A 196 47.89 1.84 -12.75
N THR A 197 48.85 2.06 -11.85
CA THR A 197 50.28 1.93 -12.15
C THR A 197 50.88 0.60 -11.71
N SER A 198 50.30 -0.08 -10.72
CA SER A 198 50.83 -1.35 -10.21
C SER A 198 50.49 -2.53 -11.14
N THR A 199 51.44 -3.44 -11.37
CA THR A 199 51.22 -4.73 -12.04
C THR A 199 50.94 -5.89 -11.06
N ASN A 200 50.96 -5.61 -9.75
CA ASN A 200 50.74 -6.59 -8.68
C ASN A 200 49.53 -6.21 -7.82
N ILE A 201 48.77 -7.21 -7.37
CA ILE A 201 47.65 -7.00 -6.44
C ILE A 201 48.18 -6.87 -5.00
N GLY A 202 48.46 -5.64 -4.59
CA GLY A 202 48.87 -5.29 -3.23
C GLY A 202 47.68 -5.03 -2.31
N SER A 203 47.94 -4.31 -1.21
CA SER A 203 46.88 -3.92 -0.27
C SER A 203 46.09 -2.68 -0.72
N TRP A 204 46.57 -1.96 -1.74
CA TRP A 204 45.96 -0.73 -2.28
C TRP A 204 45.08 -1.00 -3.50
N GLU A 205 45.35 -2.11 -4.18
CA GLU A 205 44.64 -2.59 -5.38
C GLU A 205 43.41 -3.45 -5.04
N LYS A 206 43.06 -3.52 -3.75
CA LYS A 206 41.92 -4.29 -3.25
C LYS A 206 40.85 -3.34 -2.74
N PHE A 207 39.64 -3.50 -3.27
CA PHE A 207 38.45 -2.77 -2.84
C PHE A 207 37.44 -3.75 -2.23
N THR A 208 36.73 -3.31 -1.20
CA THR A 208 35.54 -4.03 -0.74
C THR A 208 34.38 -3.66 -1.66
N LEU A 209 33.79 -4.63 -2.35
CA LEU A 209 32.60 -4.42 -3.17
C LEU A 209 31.38 -4.25 -2.28
N MET A 210 30.68 -3.13 -2.39
CA MET A 210 29.52 -2.81 -1.55
C MET A 210 28.29 -2.52 -2.41
N ARG A 211 27.10 -2.83 -1.87
CA ARG A 211 25.83 -2.44 -2.48
C ARG A 211 25.64 -0.94 -2.35
N SER A 212 25.19 -0.25 -3.40
CA SER A 212 24.74 1.14 -3.24
C SER A 212 23.54 1.16 -2.29
N HIS A 213 23.64 1.79 -1.13
CA HIS A 213 22.48 2.11 -0.29
C HIS A 213 22.42 3.62 -0.21
N TYR A 214 21.32 4.23 -0.65
CA TYR A 214 21.13 5.66 -0.49
C TYR A 214 20.65 5.91 0.94
N TRP A 215 21.45 6.65 1.71
CA TRP A 215 21.06 7.12 3.04
C TRP A 215 20.26 8.39 2.87
N ASN A 216 18.94 8.28 2.77
CA ASN A 216 18.09 9.44 2.61
C ASN A 216 17.41 9.81 3.95
N LYS A 217 17.70 11.04 4.38
CA LYS A 217 16.98 11.83 5.39
C LYS A 217 16.96 11.25 6.82
N ASN A 218 17.64 11.93 7.75
CA ASN A 218 17.35 11.78 9.18
C ASN A 218 16.03 12.50 9.48
N ILE A 219 15.09 11.82 10.13
CA ILE A 219 13.84 12.41 10.58
C ILE A 219 13.85 12.38 12.11
N ASP A 220 13.73 13.56 12.71
CA ASP A 220 13.62 13.69 14.16
C ASP A 220 12.18 13.35 14.58
N LEU A 221 12.03 12.38 15.48
CA LEU A 221 10.76 12.19 16.19
C LEU A 221 10.57 13.35 17.19
N PRO A 222 9.35 13.59 17.68
CA PRO A 222 9.08 14.64 18.66
C PRO A 222 9.97 14.48 19.90
N LYS A 223 10.73 15.52 20.26
CA LYS A 223 11.63 15.54 21.42
C LYS A 223 10.93 15.98 22.71
N THR A 224 9.71 15.49 22.92
CA THR A 224 8.88 15.84 24.10
C THR A 224 9.02 14.85 25.26
N GLN A 225 9.61 13.68 25.03
CA GLN A 225 9.78 12.61 26.03
C GLN A 225 11.15 11.94 25.91
N LYS A 226 11.76 11.58 27.05
CA LYS A 226 13.02 10.83 27.12
C LYS A 226 12.79 9.36 27.48
N PHE A 227 13.62 8.49 26.90
CA PHE A 227 13.46 7.04 26.95
C PHE A 227 14.70 6.34 27.50
N LYS A 228 14.48 5.20 28.15
CA LYS A 228 15.54 4.31 28.68
C LYS A 228 15.56 2.93 28.03
N SER A 229 14.67 2.66 27.08
CA SER A 229 14.69 1.43 26.30
C SER A 229 14.85 1.69 24.81
N ALA A 230 15.36 0.69 24.09
CA ALA A 230 15.20 0.64 22.64
C ALA A 230 13.70 0.74 22.28
N PRO A 231 13.35 1.42 21.16
CA PRO A 231 12.00 1.42 20.65
C PRO A 231 11.62 0.04 20.10
N ILE A 232 10.33 -0.18 19.95
CA ILE A 232 9.78 -1.16 19.00
C ILE A 232 8.91 -0.43 18.00
N THR A 233 8.67 -1.08 16.86
CA THR A 233 7.81 -0.55 15.82
C THR A 233 6.81 -1.58 15.36
N ILE A 234 5.63 -1.10 14.98
CA ILE A 234 4.60 -1.93 14.36
C ILE A 234 3.79 -1.07 13.40
N ASN A 235 3.43 -1.64 12.26
CA ASN A 235 2.44 -1.02 11.38
C ASN A 235 1.04 -1.31 11.93
N SER A 236 0.10 -0.41 11.74
CA SER A 236 -1.32 -0.73 11.89
C SER A 236 -1.69 -1.88 10.95
N ALA A 237 -2.80 -2.56 11.23
CA ALA A 237 -3.14 -3.77 10.49
C ALA A 237 -3.47 -3.52 9.01
N ASP A 238 -3.99 -2.34 8.69
CA ASP A 238 -4.18 -1.82 7.33
C ASP A 238 -2.86 -1.37 6.66
N GLY A 239 -1.75 -1.33 7.41
CA GLY A 239 -0.46 -0.88 6.94
C GLY A 239 -0.32 0.64 6.78
N VAL A 240 -1.32 1.42 7.20
CA VAL A 240 -1.39 2.87 6.96
C VAL A 240 -0.57 3.68 7.96
N LEU A 241 -0.61 3.33 9.24
CA LEU A 241 0.08 4.04 10.32
C LEU A 241 1.31 3.26 10.76
N GLN A 242 2.44 3.94 10.93
CA GLN A 242 3.56 3.39 11.67
C GLN A 242 3.44 3.84 13.12
N SER A 243 3.48 2.89 14.05
CA SER A 243 3.52 3.17 15.49
C SER A 243 4.89 2.80 16.05
N VAL A 244 5.42 3.67 16.90
CA VAL A 244 6.64 3.45 17.67
C VAL A 244 6.26 3.44 19.15
N PHE A 245 6.72 2.42 19.87
CA PHE A 245 6.54 2.33 21.33
C PHE A 245 7.88 2.27 22.03
N ALA A 246 7.98 2.89 23.20
CA ALA A 246 9.20 2.86 24.01
C ALA A 246 8.91 3.08 25.51
N LEU A 247 9.83 2.63 26.36
CA LEU A 247 9.79 2.85 27.81
C LEU A 247 10.42 4.19 28.18
N GLY A 248 9.61 5.08 28.75
CA GLY A 248 10.04 6.37 29.28
C GLY A 248 10.93 6.24 30.51
N ASN A 249 11.72 7.27 30.80
CA ASN A 249 12.55 7.30 32.01
C ASN A 249 11.73 7.19 33.30
N ASP A 250 10.51 7.71 33.27
CA ASP A 250 9.49 7.65 34.32
C ASP A 250 8.89 6.26 34.58
N GLY A 251 9.19 5.28 33.73
CA GLY A 251 8.73 3.89 33.85
C GLY A 251 7.44 3.59 33.10
N TYR A 252 6.87 4.51 32.31
CA TYR A 252 5.66 4.25 31.53
C TYR A 252 5.96 3.94 30.06
N ILE A 253 5.05 3.20 29.41
CA ILE A 253 5.13 2.97 27.97
C ILE A 253 4.46 4.12 27.22
N TYR A 254 5.15 4.67 26.24
CA TYR A 254 4.63 5.71 25.35
C TYR A 254 4.50 5.19 23.93
N GLN A 255 3.60 5.82 23.18
CA GLN A 255 3.40 5.64 21.75
C GLN A 255 3.57 6.97 21.02
N THR A 256 4.14 6.94 19.82
CA THR A 256 3.90 7.93 18.77
C THR A 256 3.53 7.18 17.49
N PHE A 257 2.82 7.85 16.59
CA PHE A 257 2.42 7.29 15.30
C PHE A 257 2.40 8.37 14.22
N THR A 258 2.47 7.96 12.95
CA THR A 258 2.32 8.86 11.81
C THR A 258 0.85 9.23 11.61
N SER A 259 0.51 10.45 11.17
CA SER A 259 -0.84 10.71 10.64
C SER A 259 -1.01 10.02 9.28
N ALA A 260 -2.21 9.52 8.99
CA ALA A 260 -2.53 9.11 7.62
C ALA A 260 -2.52 10.36 6.72
N PHE A 261 -2.02 10.21 5.49
CA PHE A 261 -2.23 11.14 4.36
C PHE A 261 -1.31 12.37 4.18
N THR A 262 0.02 12.25 4.28
CA THR A 262 0.95 13.03 3.43
C THR A 262 2.34 12.38 3.38
N ASP A 263 3.10 12.65 2.32
CA ASP A 263 4.53 12.26 2.19
C ASP A 263 5.47 12.88 3.25
N ASP A 264 4.93 13.63 4.23
CA ASP A 264 5.72 14.42 5.17
C ASP A 264 6.08 13.73 6.49
N ASN A 265 5.76 12.44 6.70
CA ASN A 265 6.19 11.67 7.90
C ASN A 265 5.98 12.43 9.23
N LYS A 266 4.86 13.15 9.38
CA LYS A 266 4.61 13.91 10.61
C LYS A 266 4.20 12.98 11.74
N TRP A 267 5.13 12.77 12.67
CA TRP A 267 4.90 12.02 13.90
C TRP A 267 4.04 12.82 14.88
N GLN A 268 3.03 12.15 15.44
CA GLN A 268 2.21 12.71 16.51
C GLN A 268 3.03 12.86 17.81
N PRO A 269 2.67 13.79 18.71
CA PRO A 269 3.30 13.88 20.02
C PRO A 269 3.29 12.55 20.77
N TRP A 270 4.36 12.27 21.51
CA TRP A 270 4.42 11.08 22.36
C TRP A 270 3.28 11.11 23.38
N THR A 271 2.52 10.02 23.43
CA THR A 271 1.38 9.84 24.32
C THR A 271 1.63 8.66 25.23
N LYS A 272 1.46 8.84 26.53
CA LYS A 272 1.53 7.77 27.53
C LYS A 272 0.37 6.79 27.32
N LEU A 273 0.63 5.49 27.29
CA LEU A 273 -0.44 4.49 27.26
C LEU A 273 -1.23 4.49 28.59
N PRO A 274 -2.54 4.17 28.58
CA PRO A 274 -3.38 4.23 29.78
C PRO A 274 -2.89 3.37 30.96
N GLY A 275 -3.34 3.76 32.15
CA GLY A 275 -3.02 3.08 33.41
C GLY A 275 -1.78 3.64 34.14
N ASN A 276 -1.51 3.07 35.31
CA ASN A 276 -0.45 3.49 36.23
C ASN A 276 0.63 2.42 36.49
N THR A 277 0.57 1.29 35.78
CA THR A 277 1.59 0.25 35.87
C THR A 277 2.93 0.76 35.35
N LYS A 278 4.00 0.52 36.12
CA LYS A 278 5.38 0.85 35.72
C LYS A 278 6.13 -0.39 35.24
N PHE A 279 7.02 -0.16 34.29
CA PHE A 279 7.71 -1.19 33.53
C PHE A 279 9.22 -1.05 33.62
N LYS A 280 9.90 -2.21 33.62
CA LYS A 280 11.37 -2.29 33.60
C LYS A 280 11.93 -2.71 32.25
N SER A 281 11.08 -3.06 31.28
CA SER A 281 11.50 -3.54 29.96
C SER A 281 10.92 -2.70 28.82
N ALA A 282 11.58 -2.77 27.65
CA ALA A 282 10.94 -2.39 26.39
C ALA A 282 9.63 -3.18 26.18
N PRO A 283 8.65 -2.63 25.47
CA PRO A 283 7.44 -3.37 25.11
C PRO A 283 7.68 -4.32 23.93
N THR A 284 6.71 -5.18 23.65
CA THR A 284 6.47 -5.85 22.35
C THR A 284 5.06 -5.51 21.88
N ALA A 285 4.82 -5.52 20.58
CA ALA A 285 3.52 -5.21 20.01
C ALA A 285 3.20 -6.16 18.86
N LEU A 286 1.92 -6.49 18.71
CA LEU A 286 1.42 -7.41 17.70
C LEU A 286 -0.03 -7.09 17.33
N ASN A 287 -0.36 -7.09 16.04
CA ASN A 287 -1.74 -7.07 15.59
C ASN A 287 -2.36 -8.47 15.66
N THR A 288 -3.60 -8.57 16.14
CA THR A 288 -4.37 -9.80 16.02
C THR A 288 -4.70 -10.06 14.54
N PRO A 289 -4.75 -11.32 14.09
CA PRO A 289 -5.43 -11.76 12.89
C PRO A 289 -6.81 -11.11 12.73
N GLY A 290 -7.10 -10.64 11.53
CA GLY A 290 -8.23 -9.75 11.23
C GLY A 290 -7.91 -8.26 11.37
N GLY A 291 -6.90 -7.90 12.17
CA GLY A 291 -6.37 -6.53 12.24
C GLY A 291 -7.07 -5.58 13.20
N ASN A 292 -8.19 -5.99 13.78
CA ASN A 292 -9.04 -5.10 14.58
C ASN A 292 -8.49 -4.82 15.99
N ILE A 293 -7.51 -5.58 16.47
CA ILE A 293 -6.91 -5.38 17.79
C ILE A 293 -5.39 -5.29 17.68
N LEU A 294 -4.81 -4.30 18.36
CA LEU A 294 -3.38 -4.21 18.62
C LEU A 294 -3.13 -4.57 20.08
N SER A 295 -2.25 -5.55 20.30
CA SER A 295 -1.82 -5.97 21.63
C SER A 295 -0.42 -5.46 21.90
N VAL A 296 -0.23 -4.74 23.00
CA VAL A 296 1.09 -4.32 23.50
C VAL A 296 1.35 -5.01 24.83
N MET A 297 2.57 -5.49 25.04
CA MET A 297 2.97 -6.19 26.26
C MET A 297 4.32 -5.72 26.77
N ALA A 298 4.52 -5.69 28.08
CA ALA A 298 5.79 -5.32 28.70
C ALA A 298 5.96 -6.00 30.07
N THR A 299 7.20 -6.12 30.53
CA THR A 299 7.52 -6.67 31.86
C THR A 299 7.52 -5.55 32.91
N GLY A 300 6.65 -5.69 33.91
CA GLY A 300 6.49 -4.77 35.03
C GLY A 300 7.73 -4.71 35.93
N GLU A 301 7.83 -3.66 36.75
CA GLU A 301 8.88 -3.56 37.79
C GLU A 301 8.83 -4.74 38.78
N ASP A 302 7.63 -5.31 38.99
CA ASP A 302 7.38 -6.51 39.80
C ASP A 302 7.86 -7.83 39.17
N GLY A 303 8.30 -7.80 37.90
CA GLY A 303 8.78 -8.94 37.14
C GLY A 303 7.72 -9.72 36.35
N TYR A 304 6.43 -9.35 36.41
CA TYR A 304 5.39 -10.02 35.64
C TYR A 304 5.18 -9.37 34.27
N VAL A 305 4.71 -10.15 33.28
CA VAL A 305 4.34 -9.61 31.96
C VAL A 305 2.90 -9.12 31.99
N TYR A 306 2.67 -7.90 31.52
CA TYR A 306 1.34 -7.32 31.37
C TYR A 306 1.01 -7.07 29.90
N GLN A 307 -0.28 -7.01 29.59
CA GLN A 307 -0.85 -6.71 28.28
C GLN A 307 -1.82 -5.53 28.36
N ILE A 308 -1.86 -4.71 27.30
CA ILE A 308 -2.91 -3.74 27.04
C ILE A 308 -3.35 -3.85 25.59
N LEU A 309 -4.64 -3.66 25.34
CA LEU A 309 -5.25 -3.79 24.03
C LEU A 309 -5.70 -2.43 23.49
N PHE A 310 -5.55 -2.24 22.18
CA PHE A 310 -6.18 -1.18 21.43
C PHE A 310 -7.20 -1.78 20.47
N PHE A 311 -8.44 -1.31 20.55
CA PHE A 311 -9.55 -1.76 19.71
C PHE A 311 -9.76 -0.77 18.57
N ARG A 312 -9.75 -1.27 17.33
CA ARG A 312 -9.95 -0.49 16.09
C ARG A 312 -11.41 -0.57 15.63
N GLY A 313 -11.93 0.57 15.16
CA GLY A 313 -13.32 0.74 14.68
C GLY A 313 -13.81 2.18 14.88
N SER A 314 -15.10 2.43 14.68
CA SER A 314 -15.75 3.68 15.11
C SER A 314 -15.59 3.83 16.63
N GLY A 315 -14.96 4.92 17.08
CA GLY A 315 -14.60 5.10 18.50
C GLY A 315 -13.36 4.31 18.97
N SER A 316 -12.37 4.13 18.09
CA SER A 316 -11.10 3.46 18.41
C SER A 316 -10.48 3.95 19.73
N HIS A 317 -10.12 3.03 20.62
CA HIS A 317 -9.62 3.37 21.95
C HIS A 317 -8.70 2.29 22.54
N TRP A 318 -7.90 2.71 23.51
CA TRP A 318 -7.11 1.81 24.36
C TRP A 318 -7.96 1.28 25.52
N GLN A 319 -7.70 0.05 25.94
CA GLN A 319 -8.15 -0.44 27.24
C GLN A 319 -7.64 0.48 28.35
N ASN A 320 -8.44 0.68 29.40
CA ASN A 320 -8.13 1.65 30.46
C ASN A 320 -6.94 1.26 31.35
N ASN A 321 -6.67 -0.05 31.51
CA ASN A 321 -5.63 -0.56 32.41
C ASN A 321 -4.90 -1.76 31.80
N TRP A 322 -3.66 -1.96 32.24
CA TRP A 322 -2.85 -3.13 31.92
C TRP A 322 -3.33 -4.37 32.68
N THR A 323 -3.33 -5.51 32.02
CA THR A 323 -3.74 -6.82 32.58
C THR A 323 -2.53 -7.73 32.72
N LYS A 324 -2.29 -8.28 33.91
CA LYS A 324 -1.22 -9.25 34.14
C LYS A 324 -1.50 -10.55 33.38
N LEU A 325 -0.53 -11.10 32.66
CA LEU A 325 -0.64 -12.43 32.06
C LEU A 325 -0.61 -13.53 33.15
N PRO A 326 -1.26 -14.70 32.93
CA PRO A 326 -1.32 -15.76 33.92
C PRO A 326 0.03 -16.31 34.38
N GLY A 327 0.02 -16.94 35.55
CA GLY A 327 1.19 -17.57 36.17
C GLY A 327 1.97 -16.65 37.13
N ASN A 328 2.95 -17.28 37.79
CA ASN A 328 3.78 -16.65 38.82
C ASN A 328 5.27 -16.57 38.45
N THR A 329 5.63 -16.95 37.22
CA THR A 329 7.01 -16.81 36.72
C THR A 329 7.37 -15.34 36.58
N LYS A 330 8.55 -14.96 37.07
CA LYS A 330 9.10 -13.61 36.95
C LYS A 330 10.18 -13.54 35.88
N PHE A 331 10.22 -12.40 35.20
CA PHE A 331 11.03 -12.17 34.02
C PHE A 331 11.99 -11.00 34.24
N LYS A 332 13.21 -11.15 33.73
CA LYS A 332 14.23 -10.10 33.72
C LYS A 332 14.29 -9.36 32.38
N SER A 333 13.71 -9.94 31.32
CA SER A 333 13.78 -9.38 29.97
C SER A 333 12.46 -8.77 29.52
N ALA A 334 12.52 -8.03 28.39
CA ALA A 334 11.34 -7.73 27.60
C ALA A 334 10.72 -9.03 27.04
N PRO A 335 9.39 -9.08 26.87
CA PRO A 335 8.74 -10.15 26.15
C PRO A 335 8.92 -9.97 24.63
N THR A 336 8.77 -11.06 23.88
CA THR A 336 8.55 -11.06 22.43
C THR A 336 7.24 -11.77 22.13
N SER A 337 6.54 -11.34 21.07
CA SER A 337 5.23 -11.89 20.72
C SER A 337 5.10 -12.11 19.21
N LEU A 338 4.40 -13.16 18.83
CA LEU A 338 4.09 -13.45 17.42
C LEU A 338 2.80 -14.26 17.28
N ASN A 339 2.15 -14.14 16.12
CA ASN A 339 1.07 -15.05 15.75
C ASN A 339 1.66 -16.32 15.09
N THR A 340 1.15 -17.48 15.46
CA THR A 340 1.41 -18.70 14.69
C THR A 340 0.72 -18.60 13.32
N PRO A 341 1.25 -19.23 12.26
CA PRO A 341 0.56 -19.38 10.97
C PRO A 341 -0.82 -19.99 11.18
N GLY A 342 -1.79 -19.50 10.43
CA GLY A 342 -3.22 -19.76 10.65
C GLY A 342 -3.89 -18.78 11.63
N GLY A 343 -3.13 -18.01 12.41
CA GLY A 343 -3.66 -16.87 13.20
C GLY A 343 -4.45 -17.22 14.47
N ASN A 344 -4.67 -18.49 14.77
CA ASN A 344 -5.50 -18.91 15.91
C ASN A 344 -4.75 -18.96 17.24
N ILE A 345 -3.42 -18.85 17.24
CA ILE A 345 -2.61 -18.87 18.47
C ILE A 345 -1.67 -17.67 18.48
N LEU A 346 -1.66 -16.97 19.61
CA LEU A 346 -0.65 -15.97 19.94
C LEU A 346 0.36 -16.61 20.90
N SER A 347 1.64 -16.52 20.54
CA SER A 347 2.74 -17.00 21.37
C SER A 347 3.52 -15.81 21.94
N VAL A 348 3.71 -15.81 23.26
CA VAL A 348 4.53 -14.82 23.97
C VAL A 348 5.69 -15.54 24.65
N MET A 349 6.89 -14.96 24.60
CA MET A 349 8.09 -15.54 25.20
C MET A 349 8.90 -14.48 25.94
N ALA A 350 9.55 -14.87 27.03
CA ALA A 350 10.42 -13.99 27.81
C ALA A 350 11.50 -14.79 28.54
N THR A 351 12.63 -14.15 28.86
CA THR A 351 13.71 -14.74 29.65
C THR A 351 13.44 -14.51 31.13
N GLY A 352 13.31 -15.62 31.87
CA GLY A 352 13.08 -15.65 33.31
C GLY A 352 14.25 -15.06 34.11
N GLU A 353 14.00 -14.71 35.38
CA GLU A 353 15.05 -14.29 36.31
C GLU A 353 16.12 -15.38 36.50
N ASP A 354 15.76 -16.65 36.32
CA ASP A 354 16.63 -17.83 36.31
C ASP A 354 17.52 -17.97 35.05
N GLY A 355 17.30 -17.14 34.03
CA GLY A 355 18.03 -17.13 32.76
C GLY A 355 17.47 -18.06 31.68
N TYR A 356 16.38 -18.80 31.92
CA TYR A 356 15.76 -19.64 30.89
C TYR A 356 14.68 -18.89 30.10
N VAL A 357 14.46 -19.29 28.84
CA VAL A 357 13.35 -18.73 28.04
C VAL A 357 12.08 -19.53 28.31
N TYR A 358 10.99 -18.84 28.61
CA TYR A 358 9.66 -19.42 28.78
C TYR A 358 8.71 -18.94 27.69
N GLN A 359 7.65 -19.71 27.46
CA GLN A 359 6.56 -19.43 26.53
C GLN A 359 5.21 -19.52 27.24
N ILE A 360 4.26 -18.67 26.84
CA ILE A 360 2.85 -18.81 27.15
C ILE A 360 2.04 -18.61 25.86
N LEU A 361 0.98 -19.39 25.69
CA LEU A 361 0.10 -19.34 24.52
C LEU A 361 -1.26 -18.76 24.87
N TYR A 362 -1.82 -18.01 23.93
CA TYR A 362 -3.22 -17.61 23.91
C TYR A 362 -3.93 -18.32 22.76
N PHE A 363 -4.95 -19.10 23.09
CA PHE A 363 -5.76 -19.83 22.13
C PHE A 363 -7.01 -19.03 21.77
N ARG A 364 -7.25 -18.87 20.47
CA ARG A 364 -8.39 -18.10 19.93
C ARG A 364 -9.49 -19.02 19.40
N GLY A 365 -10.73 -18.61 19.61
CA GLY A 365 -11.94 -19.31 19.21
C GLY A 365 -13.09 -19.09 20.22
N SER A 366 -14.11 -19.93 20.14
CA SER A 366 -15.13 -20.07 21.19
C SER A 366 -14.43 -20.36 22.53
N GLY A 367 -14.57 -19.47 23.52
CA GLY A 367 -13.87 -19.62 24.81
C GLY A 367 -12.38 -19.25 24.78
N SER A 368 -12.00 -18.22 24.02
CA SER A 368 -10.60 -17.76 23.92
C SER A 368 -9.96 -17.52 25.29
N HIS A 369 -8.78 -18.08 25.53
CA HIS A 369 -8.12 -18.04 26.84
C HIS A 369 -6.60 -18.12 26.73
N TRP A 370 -5.93 -17.66 27.77
CA TRP A 370 -4.50 -17.88 28.00
C TRP A 370 -4.26 -19.26 28.62
N GLN A 371 -3.13 -19.87 28.32
CA GLN A 371 -2.59 -20.94 29.15
C GLN A 371 -2.45 -20.47 30.61
N ASN A 372 -2.62 -21.40 31.56
CA ASN A 372 -2.60 -21.07 32.98
C ASN A 372 -1.19 -20.73 33.51
N ASN A 373 -0.14 -21.30 32.91
CA ASN A 373 1.24 -21.14 33.36
C ASN A 373 2.21 -21.01 32.18
N TRP A 374 3.34 -20.37 32.45
CA TRP A 374 4.47 -20.29 31.53
C TRP A 374 5.23 -21.62 31.48
N THR A 375 5.61 -22.04 30.27
CA THR A 375 6.35 -23.29 30.03
C THR A 375 7.78 -22.97 29.63
N LYS A 376 8.77 -23.56 30.31
CA LYS A 376 10.19 -23.44 29.96
C LYS A 376 10.45 -24.08 28.59
N LEU A 377 11.15 -23.39 27.69
CA LEU A 377 11.59 -23.97 26.42
C LEU A 377 12.72 -25.01 26.66
N PRO A 378 12.83 -26.06 25.83
CA PRO A 378 13.80 -27.12 26.05
C PRO A 378 15.27 -26.67 26.12
N GLY A 379 16.08 -27.46 26.82
CA GLY A 379 17.52 -27.24 26.98
C GLY A 379 17.92 -26.54 28.28
N ASN A 380 19.23 -26.47 28.51
CA ASN A 380 19.84 -25.95 29.73
C ASN A 380 20.69 -24.69 29.51
N THR A 381 20.68 -24.13 28.30
CA THR A 381 21.36 -22.87 27.98
C THR A 381 20.68 -21.71 28.70
N LYS A 382 21.49 -20.84 29.31
CA LYS A 382 21.02 -19.61 29.96
C LYS A 382 21.30 -18.39 29.12
N PHE A 383 20.40 -17.41 29.22
CA PHE A 383 20.37 -16.23 28.38
C PHE A 383 20.43 -14.95 29.23
N LYS A 384 21.23 -14.00 28.75
CA LYS A 384 21.34 -12.65 29.34
C LYS A 384 20.40 -11.65 28.69
N SER A 385 19.87 -11.96 27.51
CA SER A 385 19.03 -11.06 26.73
C SER A 385 17.56 -11.48 26.69
N ALA A 386 16.71 -10.56 26.20
CA ALA A 386 15.38 -10.92 25.70
C ALA A 386 15.48 -11.86 24.49
N PRO A 387 14.50 -12.74 24.28
CA PRO A 387 14.40 -13.51 23.05
C PRO A 387 13.79 -12.67 21.92
N THR A 388 14.07 -13.05 20.67
CA THR A 388 13.32 -12.66 19.47
C THR A 388 12.80 -13.91 18.79
N ALA A 389 11.68 -13.80 18.07
CA ALA A 389 11.10 -14.95 17.39
C ALA A 389 10.44 -14.55 16.07
N LEU A 390 10.56 -15.43 15.08
CA LEU A 390 9.95 -15.26 13.76
C LEU A 390 9.44 -16.58 13.19
N ASN A 391 8.44 -16.49 12.32
CA ASN A 391 8.05 -17.62 11.48
C ASN A 391 9.05 -17.71 10.33
N THR A 392 9.70 -18.87 10.16
CA THR A 392 10.67 -19.06 9.06
C THR A 392 9.96 -18.89 7.71
N PRO A 393 10.67 -18.45 6.65
CA PRO A 393 10.10 -18.36 5.31
C PRO A 393 9.32 -19.61 4.92
N GLY A 394 8.09 -19.41 4.41
CA GLY A 394 7.09 -20.43 4.09
C GLY A 394 6.55 -21.26 5.27
N GLY A 395 6.55 -20.71 6.49
CA GLY A 395 5.54 -20.97 7.53
C GLY A 395 5.67 -22.25 8.38
N ASN A 396 6.43 -23.25 7.96
CA ASN A 396 6.40 -24.56 8.62
C ASN A 396 7.21 -24.65 9.93
N MET A 397 7.98 -23.62 10.28
CA MET A 397 8.75 -23.59 11.53
C MET A 397 8.65 -22.23 12.23
N LEU A 398 8.80 -22.26 13.54
CA LEU A 398 9.04 -21.09 14.38
C LEU A 398 10.50 -21.11 14.83
N SER A 399 11.19 -19.99 14.67
CA SER A 399 12.57 -19.82 15.11
C SER A 399 12.61 -18.84 16.27
N VAL A 400 13.17 -19.25 17.40
CA VAL A 400 13.40 -18.40 18.57
C VAL A 400 14.90 -18.26 18.78
N MET A 401 15.34 -17.02 19.04
CA MET A 401 16.75 -16.67 19.16
C MET A 401 17.00 -15.78 20.38
N ALA A 402 18.11 -15.99 21.07
CA ALA A 402 18.52 -15.19 22.24
C ALA A 402 20.04 -15.17 22.40
N THR A 403 20.57 -14.12 23.03
CA THR A 403 22.00 -13.99 23.34
C THR A 403 22.31 -14.70 24.67
N GLY A 404 23.19 -15.70 24.59
CA GLY A 404 23.69 -16.47 25.72
C GLY A 404 24.53 -15.63 26.67
N GLU A 405 24.75 -16.15 27.89
CA GLU A 405 25.65 -15.52 28.87
C GLU A 405 27.08 -15.37 28.35
N ASP A 406 27.50 -16.27 27.46
CA ASP A 406 28.76 -16.26 26.70
C ASP A 406 28.85 -15.19 25.60
N GLY A 407 27.77 -14.45 25.34
CA GLY A 407 27.71 -13.41 24.32
C GLY A 407 27.43 -13.89 22.90
N TYR A 408 27.20 -15.18 22.67
CA TYR A 408 26.80 -15.70 21.35
C TYR A 408 25.29 -15.75 21.20
N VAL A 409 24.81 -15.63 19.96
CA VAL A 409 23.38 -15.83 19.64
C VAL A 409 23.11 -17.32 19.48
N TYR A 410 22.10 -17.84 20.16
CA TYR A 410 21.61 -19.20 19.99
C TYR A 410 20.22 -19.18 19.36
N GLN A 411 19.87 -20.30 18.73
CA GLN A 411 18.60 -20.57 18.09
C GLN A 411 18.00 -21.89 18.60
N ILE A 412 16.67 -21.93 18.72
CA ILE A 412 15.89 -23.16 18.86
C ILE A 412 14.70 -23.11 17.90
N LEU A 413 14.41 -24.24 17.26
CA LEU A 413 13.31 -24.36 16.31
C LEU A 413 12.14 -25.14 16.91
N PHE A 414 10.93 -24.75 16.53
CA PHE A 414 9.72 -25.53 16.68
C PHE A 414 9.23 -25.97 15.30
N PHE A 415 9.12 -27.29 15.11
CA PHE A 415 8.66 -27.90 13.87
C PHE A 415 7.15 -28.10 13.91
N ARG A 416 6.45 -27.69 12.84
CA ARG A 416 4.99 -27.77 12.73
C ARG A 416 4.56 -28.94 11.84
N GLY A 417 3.49 -29.60 12.24
CA GLY A 417 2.89 -30.75 11.55
C GLY A 417 2.36 -31.80 12.52
N PRO A 418 1.93 -32.98 12.03
CA PRO A 418 1.67 -34.14 12.88
C PRO A 418 2.90 -34.42 13.78
N GLY A 419 2.70 -34.43 15.11
CA GLY A 419 3.82 -34.57 16.07
C GLY A 419 4.65 -33.29 16.27
N SER A 420 4.02 -32.11 16.19
CA SER A 420 4.69 -30.82 16.41
C SER A 420 5.49 -30.80 17.71
N HIS A 421 6.75 -30.38 17.64
CA HIS A 421 7.68 -30.42 18.78
C HIS A 421 8.76 -29.34 18.66
N TRP A 422 9.33 -29.01 19.82
CA TRP A 422 10.55 -28.22 19.92
C TRP A 422 11.78 -29.08 19.68
N GLN A 423 12.83 -28.49 19.13
CA GLN A 423 14.17 -29.07 19.24
C GLN A 423 14.55 -29.31 20.71
N ASN A 424 15.35 -30.33 20.96
CA ASN A 424 15.73 -30.72 22.33
C ASN A 424 16.80 -29.80 22.95
N LYS A 425 17.52 -29.02 22.15
CA LYS A 425 18.59 -28.13 22.62
C LYS A 425 18.69 -26.86 21.77
N TRP A 426 19.20 -25.81 22.39
CA TRP A 426 19.62 -24.60 21.70
C TRP A 426 20.92 -24.83 20.93
N THR A 427 21.01 -24.28 19.73
CA THR A 427 22.18 -24.37 18.86
C THR A 427 22.75 -22.99 18.65
N LYS A 428 24.07 -22.83 18.78
CA LYS A 428 24.75 -21.56 18.49
C LYS A 428 24.52 -21.21 17.01
N LEU A 429 24.02 -20.02 16.75
CA LEU A 429 23.79 -19.51 15.40
C LEU A 429 25.16 -19.28 14.74
N HIS A 430 25.43 -19.97 13.63
CA HIS A 430 26.75 -20.07 12.97
C HIS A 430 27.54 -18.75 12.92
N GLY A 431 28.85 -18.79 13.19
CA GLY A 431 29.75 -17.62 13.22
C GLY A 431 30.31 -17.29 14.61
N ASN A 432 31.41 -16.53 14.64
CA ASN A 432 32.16 -16.20 15.86
C ASN A 432 32.00 -14.73 16.31
N LEU A 433 30.82 -14.14 16.10
CA LEU A 433 30.53 -12.79 16.59
C LEU A 433 29.96 -12.84 18.01
N THR A 434 30.62 -12.18 18.95
CA THR A 434 30.05 -11.86 20.27
C THR A 434 29.27 -10.55 20.20
N VAL A 435 28.17 -10.49 20.94
CA VAL A 435 27.23 -9.37 20.90
C VAL A 435 26.84 -8.94 22.31
N LYS A 436 26.48 -7.66 22.43
CA LYS A 436 26.05 -7.05 23.70
C LYS A 436 24.57 -6.72 23.78
N SER A 437 23.83 -6.83 22.67
CA SER A 437 22.37 -6.66 22.67
C SER A 437 21.61 -7.99 22.65
N ALA A 438 20.31 -7.91 22.92
CA ALA A 438 19.37 -8.90 22.42
C ALA A 438 19.37 -8.90 20.87
N PRO A 439 19.16 -10.05 20.22
CA PRO A 439 18.88 -10.07 18.80
C PRO A 439 17.49 -9.48 18.54
N TRP A 440 17.31 -8.82 17.41
CA TRP A 440 16.00 -8.52 16.86
C TRP A 440 15.87 -9.15 15.48
N SER A 441 14.66 -9.53 15.10
CA SER A 441 14.45 -10.29 13.89
C SER A 441 13.19 -9.85 13.16
N MET A 442 13.19 -10.01 11.85
CA MET A 442 12.06 -9.67 10.99
C MET A 442 12.05 -10.57 9.75
N ASN A 443 10.89 -10.66 9.11
CA ASN A 443 10.80 -11.25 7.78
C ASN A 443 10.82 -10.14 6.73
N SER A 444 11.36 -10.44 5.55
CA SER A 444 11.25 -9.56 4.39
C SER A 444 9.77 -9.36 4.00
N ALA A 445 9.51 -8.25 3.31
CA ALA A 445 8.18 -7.88 2.83
C ALA A 445 7.44 -9.01 2.09
N ASP A 446 8.17 -9.74 1.25
CA ASP A 446 7.69 -10.86 0.44
C ASP A 446 7.61 -12.19 1.22
N GLY A 447 8.01 -12.21 2.49
CA GLY A 447 8.02 -13.40 3.35
C GLY A 447 9.05 -14.46 2.97
N LYS A 448 9.96 -14.17 2.04
CA LYS A 448 10.95 -15.14 1.51
C LYS A 448 12.23 -15.21 2.33
N LEU A 449 12.56 -14.15 3.06
CA LEU A 449 13.76 -14.06 3.89
C LEU A 449 13.38 -13.87 5.35
N ALA A 450 14.19 -14.47 6.23
CA ALA A 450 14.23 -14.12 7.64
C ALA A 450 15.55 -13.40 7.92
N ILE A 451 15.49 -12.28 8.62
CA ILE A 451 16.64 -11.42 8.87
C ILE A 451 16.76 -11.23 10.38
N VAL A 452 17.99 -11.34 10.89
CA VAL A 452 18.33 -11.15 12.30
C VAL A 452 19.40 -10.09 12.38
N TYR A 453 19.26 -9.20 13.35
CA TYR A 453 20.22 -8.14 13.61
C TYR A 453 20.66 -8.15 15.08
N VAL A 454 21.87 -7.65 15.31
CA VAL A 454 22.50 -7.56 16.64
C VAL A 454 23.39 -6.34 16.72
N LEU A 455 23.61 -5.82 17.94
CA LEU A 455 24.66 -4.84 18.23
C LEU A 455 25.92 -5.60 18.70
N GLY A 456 26.96 -5.55 17.87
CA GLY A 456 28.27 -6.09 18.20
C GLY A 456 28.95 -5.31 19.32
N ASP A 457 29.97 -5.92 19.93
CA ASP A 457 30.75 -5.29 21.00
C ASP A 457 31.45 -3.99 20.53
N ASP A 458 31.74 -3.90 19.23
CA ASP A 458 32.30 -2.76 18.51
C ASP A 458 31.32 -1.59 18.26
N ASN A 459 30.11 -1.64 18.84
CA ASN A 459 29.01 -0.69 18.64
C ASN A 459 28.42 -0.65 17.22
N ARG A 460 28.69 -1.65 16.37
CA ARG A 460 28.09 -1.74 15.03
C ARG A 460 26.92 -2.70 15.02
N ILE A 461 25.93 -2.39 14.18
CA ILE A 461 24.83 -3.30 13.92
C ILE A 461 25.30 -4.32 12.89
N TYR A 462 25.14 -5.60 13.18
CA TYR A 462 25.36 -6.70 12.24
C TYR A 462 24.02 -7.28 11.81
N GLU A 463 23.97 -7.75 10.58
CA GLU A 463 22.86 -8.46 9.95
C GLU A 463 23.25 -9.91 9.67
N LYS A 464 22.27 -10.81 9.74
CA LYS A 464 22.35 -12.19 9.27
C LYS A 464 21.05 -12.55 8.57
N VAL A 465 21.12 -13.15 7.38
CA VAL A 465 19.97 -13.46 6.54
C VAL A 465 19.83 -14.97 6.36
N PHE A 466 18.62 -15.48 6.47
CA PHE A 466 18.26 -16.86 6.19
C PHE A 466 17.59 -16.98 4.83
N PHE A 467 18.16 -17.82 3.97
CA PHE A 467 17.63 -18.14 2.64
C PHE A 467 16.98 -19.53 2.65
N ARG A 468 15.74 -19.62 2.14
CA ARG A 468 15.04 -20.90 1.95
C ARG A 468 15.20 -21.39 0.51
N GLY A 469 15.73 -22.60 0.34
CA GLY A 469 15.95 -23.28 -0.94
C GLY A 469 16.44 -24.72 -0.76
N SER A 470 16.89 -25.38 -1.84
CA SER A 470 17.38 -26.77 -1.84
C SER A 470 18.64 -27.04 -0.98
N GLY A 471 19.20 -26.01 -0.34
CA GLY A 471 20.28 -26.10 0.64
C GLY A 471 20.21 -25.01 1.70
N SER A 472 19.01 -24.72 2.24
CA SER A 472 18.71 -23.60 3.15
C SER A 472 19.82 -23.31 4.17
N TYR A 473 20.26 -22.04 4.23
CA TYR A 473 21.41 -21.64 5.05
C TYR A 473 21.26 -20.21 5.60
N TRP A 474 22.01 -19.91 6.66
CA TRP A 474 22.24 -18.56 7.16
C TRP A 474 23.52 -17.98 6.55
N THR A 475 23.51 -16.69 6.21
CA THR A 475 24.74 -15.96 5.89
C THR A 475 25.66 -15.87 7.11
N ASP A 476 26.90 -15.44 6.91
CA ASP A 476 27.73 -14.95 8.02
C ASP A 476 27.20 -13.59 8.53
N TRP A 477 27.73 -13.15 9.68
CA TRP A 477 27.38 -11.84 10.24
C TRP A 477 28.04 -10.71 9.44
N GLU A 478 27.24 -9.80 8.91
CA GLU A 478 27.70 -8.68 8.09
C GLU A 478 27.37 -7.34 8.78
N PRO A 479 28.35 -6.45 9.01
CA PRO A 479 28.06 -5.15 9.59
C PRO A 479 27.26 -4.30 8.60
N LEU A 480 26.20 -3.64 9.09
CA LEU A 480 25.48 -2.65 8.31
C LEU A 480 26.44 -1.51 7.88
N PRO A 481 26.27 -0.97 6.67
CA PRO A 481 27.13 0.11 6.19
C PRO A 481 27.00 1.38 7.06
N GLY A 482 28.06 2.19 7.08
CA GLY A 482 28.13 3.45 7.84
C GLY A 482 28.77 3.32 9.23
N ASN A 483 29.36 4.42 9.73
CA ASN A 483 30.09 4.45 11.00
C ASN A 483 29.17 4.87 12.16
N ASN A 484 28.01 4.23 12.28
CA ASN A 484 27.01 4.60 13.28
C ASN A 484 27.31 3.87 14.60
N SER A 485 27.69 4.61 15.63
CA SER A 485 27.80 4.11 17.01
C SER A 485 26.45 4.26 17.71
N TYR A 486 25.86 3.15 18.16
CA TYR A 486 24.56 3.13 18.84
C TYR A 486 24.71 2.73 20.30
N VAL A 487 23.93 3.36 21.19
CA VAL A 487 24.00 3.11 22.65
C VAL A 487 23.11 1.97 23.13
N SER A 488 22.11 1.59 22.34
CA SER A 488 21.21 0.48 22.62
C SER A 488 20.66 -0.10 21.31
N GLY A 489 19.94 -1.22 21.37
CA GLY A 489 19.38 -1.88 20.18
C GLY A 489 18.52 -0.95 19.32
N ALA A 490 18.41 -1.27 18.03
CA ALA A 490 17.56 -0.55 17.09
C ALA A 490 16.30 -1.37 16.79
N ALA A 491 15.21 -0.69 16.45
CA ALA A 491 14.06 -1.31 15.80
C ALA A 491 14.05 -0.95 14.32
N ALA A 492 13.81 -1.92 13.46
CA ALA A 492 13.68 -1.71 12.02
C ALA A 492 12.28 -2.14 11.60
N ILE A 493 11.65 -1.35 10.74
CA ILE A 493 10.39 -1.71 10.09
C ILE A 493 10.47 -1.38 8.61
N HIS A 494 10.01 -2.31 7.78
CA HIS A 494 9.80 -2.03 6.37
C HIS A 494 8.65 -1.02 6.23
N ARG A 495 8.88 0.07 5.49
CA ARG A 495 7.82 0.85 4.87
C ARG A 495 7.20 -0.02 3.79
N LEU A 496 6.26 -0.86 4.20
CA LEU A 496 5.43 -1.59 3.25
C LEU A 496 4.44 -0.57 2.71
N ALA A 497 4.62 -0.11 1.47
CA ALA A 497 3.54 0.50 0.71
C ALA A 497 2.51 -0.60 0.40
N ARG A 498 1.77 -1.03 1.43
CA ARG A 498 0.97 -2.27 1.41
C ARG A 498 -0.37 -2.14 0.69
N LYS A 499 -0.77 -0.93 0.30
CA LYS A 499 -1.90 -0.68 -0.61
C LYS A 499 -1.72 -1.28 -2.02
N ASN A 500 -0.75 -2.17 -2.23
CA ASN A 500 -0.27 -2.52 -3.56
C ASN A 500 0.03 -4.02 -3.75
N THR A 501 -0.64 -4.92 -3.05
CA THR A 501 -0.52 -6.36 -3.36
C THR A 501 -1.75 -6.81 -4.14
N PRO A 502 -1.63 -7.80 -5.05
CA PRO A 502 -2.80 -8.41 -5.67
C PRO A 502 -3.86 -8.85 -4.66
N GLU A 503 -3.44 -9.38 -3.50
CA GLU A 503 -4.35 -9.80 -2.43
C GLU A 503 -5.07 -8.62 -1.75
N TYR A 504 -4.39 -7.49 -1.58
CA TYR A 504 -5.03 -6.26 -1.08
C TYR A 504 -6.13 -5.80 -2.03
N TYR A 505 -5.82 -5.68 -3.33
CA TYR A 505 -6.82 -5.27 -4.32
C TYR A 505 -7.91 -6.32 -4.50
N ARG A 506 -7.60 -7.61 -4.33
CA ARG A 506 -8.64 -8.64 -4.30
C ARG A 506 -9.62 -8.42 -3.18
N LYS A 507 -9.15 -8.06 -1.98
CA LYS A 507 -10.04 -7.73 -0.87
C LYS A 507 -10.81 -6.42 -1.12
N LEU A 508 -10.16 -5.38 -1.64
CA LEU A 508 -10.79 -4.10 -1.95
C LEU A 508 -11.86 -4.22 -3.04
N MET A 509 -11.61 -5.02 -4.08
CA MET A 509 -12.50 -5.16 -5.23
C MET A 509 -13.59 -6.20 -4.97
N PHE A 510 -13.26 -7.33 -4.34
CA PHE A 510 -14.12 -8.52 -4.26
C PHE A 510 -14.41 -9.02 -2.85
N GLY A 511 -13.94 -8.34 -1.80
CA GLY A 511 -14.19 -8.72 -0.40
C GLY A 511 -15.67 -8.71 0.00
N SER A 512 -15.99 -9.28 1.16
CA SER A 512 -17.36 -9.31 1.71
C SER A 512 -17.83 -7.96 2.25
N ASP A 513 -16.91 -7.19 2.86
CA ASP A 513 -17.21 -5.97 3.60
C ASP A 513 -16.29 -4.84 3.15
N ASN A 514 -16.84 -3.63 3.03
CA ASN A 514 -16.11 -2.42 2.60
C ASN A 514 -15.28 -2.65 1.33
N SER A 515 -15.92 -3.24 0.32
CA SER A 515 -15.35 -3.54 -0.99
C SER A 515 -16.22 -2.99 -2.12
N ILE A 516 -15.68 -2.91 -3.34
CA ILE A 516 -16.43 -2.53 -4.55
C ILE A 516 -17.58 -3.50 -4.80
N ARG A 517 -17.32 -4.80 -4.70
CA ARG A 517 -18.35 -5.84 -4.81
C ARG A 517 -19.47 -5.66 -3.78
N GLY A 518 -19.12 -5.42 -2.51
CA GLY A 518 -20.07 -5.20 -1.42
C GLY A 518 -20.93 -3.97 -1.68
N TYR A 519 -20.32 -2.88 -2.15
CA TYR A 519 -20.99 -1.62 -2.43
C TYR A 519 -22.10 -1.79 -3.48
N PHE A 520 -21.78 -2.41 -4.61
CA PHE A 520 -22.75 -2.64 -5.68
C PHE A 520 -23.78 -3.72 -5.33
N LEU A 521 -23.43 -4.71 -4.51
CA LEU A 521 -24.39 -5.69 -4.00
C LEU A 521 -25.46 -5.04 -3.12
N GLU A 522 -25.04 -4.15 -2.22
CA GLU A 522 -25.96 -3.44 -1.34
C GLU A 522 -26.86 -2.47 -2.13
N ASN A 523 -26.27 -1.62 -2.96
CA ASN A 523 -27.00 -0.65 -3.78
C ASN A 523 -28.02 -1.29 -4.72
N SER A 524 -27.75 -2.51 -5.18
CA SER A 524 -28.62 -3.26 -6.09
C SER A 524 -29.57 -4.22 -5.38
N TYR A 525 -29.55 -4.29 -4.05
CA TYR A 525 -30.32 -5.26 -3.25
C TYR A 525 -30.09 -6.71 -3.71
N GLY A 526 -28.83 -7.03 -4.02
CA GLY A 526 -28.40 -8.34 -4.49
C GLY A 526 -28.71 -8.62 -5.98
N LYS A 527 -29.27 -7.66 -6.73
CA LYS A 527 -29.58 -7.84 -8.15
C LYS A 527 -28.38 -7.72 -9.07
N PHE A 528 -27.29 -7.09 -8.64
CA PHE A 528 -26.06 -6.93 -9.42
C PHE A 528 -24.82 -7.16 -8.55
N THR A 529 -23.78 -7.76 -9.14
CA THR A 529 -22.48 -7.89 -8.47
C THR A 529 -21.33 -7.94 -9.47
N PHE A 530 -20.19 -7.37 -9.09
CA PHE A 530 -18.92 -7.65 -9.76
C PHE A 530 -18.35 -8.97 -9.27
N LYS A 531 -17.99 -9.84 -10.22
CA LYS A 531 -17.34 -11.12 -9.97
C LYS A 531 -15.88 -11.04 -10.40
N GLU A 532 -14.99 -11.63 -9.61
CA GLU A 532 -13.57 -11.69 -9.97
C GLU A 532 -13.43 -12.48 -11.28
N ALA A 533 -13.07 -11.78 -12.36
CA ALA A 533 -12.60 -12.42 -13.58
C ALA A 533 -11.14 -12.83 -13.36
N TYR A 534 -10.31 -11.85 -12.96
CA TYR A 534 -8.92 -12.04 -12.60
C TYR A 534 -8.33 -10.78 -11.97
N ILE A 535 -7.31 -10.94 -11.14
CA ILE A 535 -6.42 -9.85 -10.72
C ILE A 535 -5.02 -10.24 -11.15
N THR A 536 -4.40 -9.40 -11.98
CA THR A 536 -3.04 -9.67 -12.45
C THR A 536 -2.04 -9.55 -11.28
N GLN A 537 -0.91 -10.23 -11.40
CA GLN A 537 0.31 -9.75 -10.73
C GLN A 537 0.64 -8.35 -11.27
N TRP A 538 1.50 -7.59 -10.60
CA TRP A 538 2.01 -6.35 -11.19
C TRP A 538 2.70 -6.66 -12.52
N LEU A 539 2.10 -6.18 -13.60
CA LEU A 539 2.67 -6.27 -14.92
C LEU A 539 3.65 -5.12 -15.07
N THR A 540 4.91 -5.49 -15.26
CA THR A 540 5.94 -4.56 -15.68
C THR A 540 5.68 -4.15 -17.12
N ILE A 541 5.45 -2.86 -17.34
CA ILE A 541 5.31 -2.31 -18.68
C ILE A 541 6.72 -2.06 -19.23
N LYS A 542 7.03 -2.74 -20.33
CA LYS A 542 8.17 -2.40 -21.19
C LYS A 542 7.68 -1.53 -22.32
N ASP A 543 8.56 -0.65 -22.80
CA ASP A 543 8.33 0.15 -24.00
C ASP A 543 7.83 -0.73 -25.15
N ASP A 544 6.85 -0.22 -25.87
CA ASP A 544 6.38 -0.85 -27.10
C ASP A 544 7.48 -0.67 -28.17
N PRO A 545 8.16 -1.76 -28.57
CA PRO A 545 9.29 -1.65 -29.50
C PRO A 545 8.88 -1.16 -30.89
N SER A 546 7.57 -1.06 -31.17
CA SER A 546 7.05 -0.50 -32.41
C SER A 546 6.96 1.03 -32.41
N THR A 547 7.29 1.70 -31.30
CA THR A 547 7.26 3.16 -31.17
C THR A 547 8.59 3.72 -30.64
N PRO A 548 8.89 5.01 -30.91
CA PRO A 548 10.02 5.70 -30.31
C PRO A 548 9.72 6.33 -28.93
N LEU A 549 8.51 6.14 -28.39
CA LEU A 549 8.10 6.68 -27.09
C LEU A 549 8.53 5.73 -25.96
N ASP A 550 8.83 6.28 -24.79
CA ASP A 550 9.10 5.51 -23.56
C ASP A 550 7.81 5.38 -22.75
N GLU A 551 7.00 4.35 -23.06
CA GLU A 551 5.75 4.06 -22.36
C GLU A 551 5.95 3.49 -20.95
N SER A 552 7.19 3.11 -20.61
CA SER A 552 7.59 2.65 -19.27
C SER A 552 7.92 3.79 -18.30
N SER A 553 8.08 5.02 -18.81
CA SER A 553 8.44 6.19 -18.01
C SER A 553 7.40 6.56 -16.94
N PHE A 554 7.88 7.09 -15.81
CA PHE A 554 7.03 7.59 -14.73
C PHE A 554 6.02 8.60 -15.24
N ASP A 555 6.46 9.55 -16.06
CA ASP A 555 5.59 10.61 -16.55
C ASP A 555 4.47 10.07 -17.44
N PHE A 556 4.76 9.05 -18.25
CA PHE A 556 3.76 8.35 -19.07
C PHE A 556 2.83 7.44 -18.26
N ILE A 557 3.26 7.00 -17.07
CA ILE A 557 2.42 6.25 -16.14
C ILE A 557 1.44 7.15 -15.39
N HIS A 558 1.85 8.36 -15.03
CA HIS A 558 1.11 9.20 -14.07
C HIS A 558 0.46 10.44 -14.69
N PHE A 559 0.96 10.95 -15.81
CA PHE A 559 0.46 12.18 -16.44
C PHE A 559 -0.22 11.91 -17.79
N PHE A 560 -1.33 12.60 -18.00
CA PHE A 560 -2.15 12.48 -19.20
C PHE A 560 -1.68 13.36 -20.37
N ASP A 561 -0.73 14.28 -20.15
CA ASP A 561 -0.46 15.41 -21.06
C ASP A 561 0.82 15.24 -21.91
N HIS A 562 1.10 14.00 -22.31
CA HIS A 562 2.11 13.75 -23.34
C HIS A 562 1.40 13.41 -24.64
N GLN A 563 1.71 14.18 -25.69
CA GLN A 563 1.42 13.99 -27.13
C GLN A 563 0.15 13.18 -27.49
N THR A 564 -0.76 13.79 -28.25
CA THR A 564 -1.99 13.15 -28.78
C THR A 564 -1.78 11.69 -29.24
N GLY A 565 -2.47 10.72 -28.59
CA GLY A 565 -2.46 9.30 -28.97
C GLY A 565 -1.54 8.37 -28.15
N ALA A 566 -0.82 8.88 -27.15
CA ALA A 566 0.11 8.10 -26.32
C ALA A 566 -0.58 7.18 -25.28
N ASN A 567 -1.55 7.69 -24.52
CA ASN A 567 -2.28 6.93 -23.50
C ASN A 567 -3.10 5.76 -24.10
N GLU A 568 -3.48 5.91 -25.37
CA GLU A 568 -4.31 5.00 -26.13
C GLU A 568 -3.54 3.80 -26.66
N ARG A 569 -2.34 4.05 -27.18
CA ARG A 569 -1.41 2.99 -27.57
C ARG A 569 -1.05 2.13 -26.37
N LYS A 570 -0.75 2.78 -25.24
CA LYS A 570 -0.53 2.11 -23.95
C LYS A 570 -1.68 1.17 -23.61
N SER A 571 -2.90 1.66 -23.79
CA SER A 571 -4.10 0.94 -23.44
C SER A 571 -4.24 -0.38 -24.20
N ASN A 572 -4.01 -0.30 -25.50
CA ASN A 572 -4.06 -1.45 -26.39
C ASN A 572 -2.91 -2.42 -26.09
N TRP A 573 -1.71 -1.88 -25.88
CA TRP A 573 -0.53 -2.67 -25.55
C TRP A 573 -0.69 -3.44 -24.24
N ILE A 574 -1.27 -2.82 -23.20
CA ILE A 574 -1.53 -3.46 -21.91
C ILE A 574 -2.48 -4.65 -22.07
N ILE A 575 -3.60 -4.49 -22.78
CA ILE A 575 -4.56 -5.58 -22.99
C ILE A 575 -3.91 -6.75 -23.72
N GLN A 576 -3.08 -6.47 -24.74
CA GLN A 576 -2.28 -7.49 -25.41
C GLN A 576 -1.28 -8.15 -24.45
N GLN A 577 -0.64 -7.38 -23.56
CA GLN A 577 0.30 -7.92 -22.58
C GLN A 577 -0.39 -8.78 -21.52
N VAL A 578 -1.63 -8.48 -21.11
CA VAL A 578 -2.36 -9.32 -20.14
C VAL A 578 -2.46 -10.74 -20.67
N GLU A 579 -2.92 -10.93 -21.90
CA GLU A 579 -3.06 -12.28 -22.47
C GLU A 579 -1.69 -12.96 -22.67
N LYS A 580 -0.67 -12.19 -23.04
CA LYS A 580 0.69 -12.69 -23.27
C LYS A 580 1.43 -13.08 -22.00
N LEU A 581 1.31 -12.29 -20.93
CA LEU A 581 2.10 -12.40 -19.70
C LEU A 581 1.36 -13.14 -18.57
N THR A 582 0.05 -13.37 -18.73
CA THR A 582 -0.78 -14.02 -17.71
C THR A 582 -1.54 -15.22 -18.30
N PRO A 583 -2.06 -16.12 -17.46
CA PRO A 583 -2.93 -17.19 -17.92
C PRO A 583 -4.34 -16.72 -18.32
N PHE A 584 -4.67 -15.44 -18.15
CA PHE A 584 -5.98 -14.89 -18.50
C PHE A 584 -6.23 -14.96 -20.01
N ARG A 585 -7.44 -15.38 -20.42
CA ARG A 585 -7.84 -15.46 -21.83
C ARG A 585 -9.16 -14.75 -22.02
N PHE A 586 -9.19 -13.74 -22.90
CA PHE A 586 -10.39 -12.93 -23.13
C PHE A 586 -11.53 -13.74 -23.74
N SER A 587 -11.24 -14.70 -24.62
CA SER A 587 -12.24 -15.58 -25.23
C SER A 587 -13.15 -16.35 -24.27
N GLN A 588 -12.76 -16.51 -23.00
CA GLN A 588 -13.61 -17.16 -21.99
C GLN A 588 -14.83 -16.30 -21.59
N TYR A 589 -14.79 -15.01 -21.91
CA TYR A 589 -15.81 -14.04 -21.53
C TYR A 589 -16.67 -13.61 -22.74
N ASP A 590 -16.43 -14.15 -23.94
CA ASP A 590 -17.22 -13.89 -25.15
C ASP A 590 -18.49 -14.73 -25.07
N LYS A 591 -19.50 -14.15 -24.42
CA LYS A 591 -20.73 -14.84 -23.99
C LYS A 591 -21.64 -15.11 -25.17
N ASN A 592 -21.64 -14.22 -26.17
CA ASN A 592 -22.46 -14.35 -27.36
C ASN A 592 -21.74 -15.07 -28.52
N SER A 593 -20.44 -15.38 -28.37
CA SER A 593 -19.58 -16.04 -29.37
C SER A 593 -19.47 -15.28 -30.69
N ASP A 594 -19.54 -13.95 -30.65
CA ASP A 594 -19.37 -13.09 -31.83
C ASP A 594 -17.89 -12.78 -32.14
N GLY A 595 -16.95 -13.33 -31.34
CA GLY A 595 -15.52 -13.16 -31.49
C GLY A 595 -15.02 -11.83 -30.95
N LYS A 596 -15.85 -11.08 -30.23
CA LYS A 596 -15.57 -9.79 -29.61
C LYS A 596 -15.94 -9.86 -28.12
N ILE A 597 -15.27 -9.05 -27.29
CA ILE A 597 -15.70 -8.81 -25.90
C ILE A 597 -16.28 -7.41 -25.81
N THR A 598 -17.50 -7.27 -25.31
CA THR A 598 -18.14 -5.97 -25.06
C THR A 598 -18.14 -5.60 -23.57
N LEU A 599 -18.44 -4.34 -23.24
CA LEU A 599 -18.46 -3.85 -21.86
C LEU A 599 -19.54 -4.53 -20.99
N ASP A 600 -20.59 -5.08 -21.60
CA ASP A 600 -21.59 -5.88 -20.88
C ASP A 600 -21.11 -7.29 -20.51
N GLU A 601 -20.06 -7.78 -21.18
CA GLU A 601 -19.46 -9.09 -20.95
C GLU A 601 -18.28 -9.07 -19.97
N LEU A 602 -17.43 -8.04 -20.03
CA LEU A 602 -16.26 -7.90 -19.15
C LEU A 602 -15.96 -6.42 -18.83
N SER A 603 -15.94 -6.08 -17.55
CA SER A 603 -15.40 -4.79 -17.08
C SER A 603 -13.90 -4.90 -16.81
N ILE A 604 -13.16 -3.80 -16.99
CA ILE A 604 -11.71 -3.75 -16.85
C ILE A 604 -11.32 -2.50 -16.07
N TYR A 605 -10.63 -2.68 -14.93
CA TYR A 605 -10.12 -1.58 -14.12
C TYR A 605 -8.60 -1.62 -14.00
N TRP A 606 -7.93 -0.49 -14.16
CA TRP A 606 -6.47 -0.43 -14.05
C TRP A 606 -6.01 0.29 -12.80
N ILE A 607 -4.95 -0.26 -12.21
CA ILE A 607 -4.31 0.31 -11.04
C ILE A 607 -2.83 0.55 -11.33
N TYR A 608 -2.39 1.80 -11.22
CA TYR A 608 -0.99 2.20 -11.35
C TYR A 608 -0.44 2.75 -10.02
N PRO A 609 0.88 2.85 -9.82
CA PRO A 609 1.44 3.28 -8.54
C PRO A 609 1.10 4.76 -8.26
N GLY A 610 1.09 5.14 -6.98
CA GLY A 610 0.86 6.52 -6.54
C GLY A 610 -0.60 6.85 -6.19
N ASP A 611 -0.82 8.08 -5.72
CA ASP A 611 -2.10 8.55 -5.16
C ASP A 611 -2.87 9.47 -6.13
N TRP A 612 -2.56 9.40 -7.41
CA TRP A 612 -3.02 10.34 -8.43
C TRP A 612 -4.40 9.97 -8.99
N ASP A 613 -5.11 11.03 -9.41
CA ASP A 613 -6.49 11.11 -9.89
C ASP A 613 -6.99 9.86 -10.65
N ALA A 614 -8.14 9.32 -10.26
CA ALA A 614 -8.82 8.26 -11.01
C ALA A 614 -9.68 8.90 -12.10
N ARG A 615 -9.80 8.23 -13.26
CA ARG A 615 -10.59 8.72 -14.39
C ARG A 615 -11.12 7.59 -15.26
N CYS A 616 -12.27 7.83 -15.88
CA CYS A 616 -12.86 7.02 -16.93
C CYS A 616 -13.00 7.83 -18.21
N ARG A 617 -12.55 7.29 -19.35
CA ARG A 617 -12.62 7.98 -20.66
C ARG A 617 -13.08 7.07 -21.79
N LYS A 618 -13.81 7.65 -22.75
CA LYS A 618 -14.23 6.98 -23.97
C LYS A 618 -13.05 6.77 -24.93
N CYS A 619 -12.95 5.60 -25.55
CA CYS A 619 -11.87 5.26 -26.51
C CYS A 619 -12.37 5.09 -27.95
N SER A 620 -11.53 5.39 -28.94
CA SER A 620 -11.88 5.27 -30.38
C SER A 620 -10.69 4.93 -31.28
N PRO A 621 -10.78 3.93 -32.19
CA PRO A 621 -11.76 2.87 -32.20
C PRO A 621 -11.67 2.04 -30.91
N PRO A 622 -12.80 1.53 -30.40
CA PRO A 622 -12.82 0.88 -29.10
C PRO A 622 -12.25 -0.54 -29.14
N LEU A 623 -11.90 -1.11 -30.30
CA LEU A 623 -11.56 -2.53 -30.42
C LEU A 623 -10.04 -2.79 -30.40
N VAL A 624 -9.59 -3.62 -29.46
CA VAL A 624 -8.18 -4.02 -29.30
C VAL A 624 -7.98 -5.48 -29.71
N PRO A 625 -7.12 -5.79 -30.69
CA PRO A 625 -6.89 -7.16 -31.11
C PRO A 625 -6.12 -7.93 -30.03
N VAL A 626 -6.55 -9.14 -29.75
CA VAL A 626 -5.86 -10.11 -28.88
C VAL A 626 -5.87 -11.50 -29.55
N PRO A 627 -4.84 -12.34 -29.34
CA PRO A 627 -4.74 -13.62 -30.05
C PRO A 627 -5.91 -14.58 -29.83
N SER A 628 -6.57 -14.52 -28.67
CA SER A 628 -7.69 -15.41 -28.35
C SER A 628 -9.01 -15.10 -29.07
N LEU A 629 -9.14 -13.96 -29.74
CA LEU A 629 -10.40 -13.47 -30.32
C LEU A 629 -10.23 -13.10 -31.80
N THR A 630 -11.26 -13.34 -32.62
CA THR A 630 -11.23 -13.01 -34.05
C THR A 630 -11.46 -11.53 -34.33
N HIS A 631 -12.14 -10.81 -33.44
CA HIS A 631 -12.39 -9.36 -33.55
C HIS A 631 -11.67 -8.56 -32.47
N GLY A 632 -11.62 -9.04 -31.22
CA GLY A 632 -10.83 -8.44 -30.13
C GLY A 632 -11.68 -7.93 -28.95
N VAL A 633 -11.09 -7.11 -28.10
CA VAL A 633 -11.72 -6.59 -26.87
C VAL A 633 -12.19 -5.15 -27.07
N GLU A 634 -13.47 -4.88 -26.84
CA GLU A 634 -14.04 -3.54 -26.88
C GLU A 634 -13.77 -2.78 -25.58
N ILE A 635 -12.83 -1.86 -25.63
CA ILE A 635 -12.57 -0.83 -24.63
C ILE A 635 -13.33 0.43 -25.07
N GLY A 636 -14.66 0.42 -24.98
CA GLY A 636 -15.45 1.63 -25.22
C GLY A 636 -15.18 2.73 -24.19
N TRP A 637 -14.85 2.30 -22.96
CA TRP A 637 -14.59 3.15 -21.79
C TRP A 637 -13.50 2.53 -20.91
N LEU A 638 -12.52 3.32 -20.50
CA LEU A 638 -11.41 2.87 -19.68
C LEU A 638 -11.43 3.50 -18.29
N ALA A 639 -11.79 2.74 -17.25
CA ALA A 639 -11.69 3.13 -15.86
C ALA A 639 -10.30 2.80 -15.27
N ARG A 640 -9.66 3.77 -14.63
CA ARG A 640 -8.34 3.61 -14.01
C ARG A 640 -8.15 4.50 -12.80
N GLY A 641 -7.22 4.14 -11.92
CA GLY A 641 -6.83 4.99 -10.81
C GLY A 641 -5.47 4.64 -10.22
N GLY A 642 -4.90 5.60 -9.48
CA GLY A 642 -3.73 5.35 -8.67
C GLY A 642 -4.00 4.32 -7.57
N ALA A 643 -2.96 3.64 -7.12
CA ALA A 643 -2.98 2.70 -6.02
C ALA A 643 -3.51 3.26 -4.70
N GLY A 644 -3.41 4.59 -4.53
CA GLY A 644 -3.90 5.31 -3.35
C GLY A 644 -5.40 5.51 -3.28
N GLN A 645 -6.11 5.30 -4.39
CA GLN A 645 -7.50 5.72 -4.57
C GLN A 645 -8.46 5.10 -3.54
N SER A 646 -9.49 5.87 -3.19
CA SER A 646 -10.51 5.45 -2.24
C SER A 646 -11.47 4.46 -2.90
N LEU A 647 -12.25 3.75 -2.07
CA LEU A 647 -13.33 2.89 -2.58
C LEU A 647 -14.37 3.70 -3.37
N GLU A 648 -14.72 4.90 -2.88
CA GLU A 648 -15.63 5.84 -3.55
C GLU A 648 -15.18 6.09 -4.98
N THR A 649 -13.95 6.56 -5.16
CA THR A 649 -13.46 6.95 -6.47
C THR A 649 -13.38 5.75 -7.41
N ILE A 650 -12.94 4.58 -6.93
CA ILE A 650 -12.93 3.37 -7.76
C ILE A 650 -14.36 2.96 -8.16
N ALA A 651 -15.32 3.06 -7.23
CA ALA A 651 -16.71 2.73 -7.50
C ALA A 651 -17.34 3.70 -8.51
N GLU A 652 -17.08 5.00 -8.39
CA GLU A 652 -17.53 6.06 -9.31
C GLU A 652 -17.02 5.78 -10.74
N GLU A 653 -15.73 5.50 -10.89
CA GLU A 653 -15.13 5.19 -12.19
C GLU A 653 -15.67 3.91 -12.82
N LEU A 654 -15.95 2.90 -12.00
CA LEU A 654 -16.60 1.67 -12.45
C LEU A 654 -18.07 1.91 -12.81
N ALA A 655 -18.76 2.83 -12.14
CA ALA A 655 -20.14 3.18 -12.45
C ALA A 655 -20.24 3.84 -13.83
N HIS A 656 -19.27 4.70 -14.21
CA HIS A 656 -19.15 5.20 -15.58
C HIS A 656 -19.00 4.07 -16.59
N GLN A 657 -18.02 3.17 -16.40
CA GLN A 657 -17.70 2.12 -17.36
C GLN A 657 -18.82 1.07 -17.49
N ALA A 658 -19.36 0.61 -16.36
CA ALA A 658 -20.30 -0.50 -16.33
C ALA A 658 -21.73 -0.07 -16.66
N PHE A 659 -22.13 1.14 -16.27
CA PHE A 659 -23.54 1.54 -16.31
C PHE A 659 -23.81 2.76 -17.18
N ASN A 660 -22.75 3.37 -17.73
CA ASN A 660 -22.86 4.61 -18.51
C ASN A 660 -23.54 5.73 -17.69
N LEU A 661 -23.33 5.74 -16.37
CA LEU A 661 -23.73 6.84 -15.49
C LEU A 661 -22.79 8.02 -15.71
N GLY A 662 -23.31 9.25 -15.60
CA GLY A 662 -22.53 10.48 -15.73
C GLY A 662 -22.30 11.16 -14.39
N ASP A 663 -21.34 12.08 -14.35
CA ASP A 663 -21.09 12.93 -13.19
C ASP A 663 -22.28 13.84 -12.87
N LEU A 664 -22.67 13.90 -11.60
CA LEU A 664 -23.79 14.69 -11.08
C LEU A 664 -23.34 15.82 -10.12
N TYR A 665 -22.05 15.92 -9.81
CA TYR A 665 -21.50 17.02 -9.02
C TYR A 665 -21.52 18.36 -9.79
N THR A 666 -21.46 19.47 -9.07
CA THR A 666 -21.59 20.83 -9.63
C THR A 666 -20.27 21.60 -9.54
N GLU A 667 -19.95 22.38 -10.57
CA GLU A 667 -18.75 23.23 -10.55
C GLU A 667 -18.92 24.38 -9.54
N PRO A 668 -17.83 24.85 -8.90
CA PRO A 668 -17.86 26.04 -8.05
C PRO A 668 -18.49 27.25 -8.77
N GLY A 669 -19.47 27.89 -8.12
CA GLY A 669 -20.19 29.05 -8.68
C GLY A 669 -21.44 28.72 -9.50
N ASN A 670 -21.79 27.43 -9.65
CA ASN A 670 -23.04 27.03 -10.29
C ASN A 670 -24.24 27.25 -9.32
N PRO A 671 -25.33 27.94 -9.74
CA PRO A 671 -26.53 28.12 -8.92
C PRO A 671 -27.34 26.83 -8.71
N TYR A 672 -27.00 25.76 -9.42
CA TYR A 672 -27.61 24.44 -9.28
C TYR A 672 -27.00 23.68 -8.10
N PRO A 673 -27.80 23.22 -7.10
CA PRO A 673 -27.28 22.52 -5.92
C PRO A 673 -26.85 21.06 -6.21
N GLY A 674 -27.24 20.48 -7.34
CA GLY A 674 -26.87 19.10 -7.70
C GLY A 674 -27.62 18.03 -6.92
N VAL A 675 -27.06 16.82 -6.92
CA VAL A 675 -27.49 15.71 -6.07
C VAL A 675 -26.85 15.75 -4.68
N GLY A 676 -25.85 16.61 -4.49
CA GLY A 676 -25.10 16.73 -3.25
C GLY A 676 -24.38 15.43 -2.82
N PRO A 677 -23.97 15.34 -1.54
CA PRO A 677 -23.31 14.15 -0.97
C PRO A 677 -24.31 13.01 -0.69
N PHE A 678 -25.28 12.80 -1.58
CA PHE A 678 -26.33 11.79 -1.45
C PHE A 678 -26.41 10.84 -2.65
N SER A 679 -25.51 11.00 -3.64
CA SER A 679 -25.27 10.05 -4.72
C SER A 679 -23.77 9.83 -4.87
N LEU A 680 -23.35 8.60 -5.19
CA LEU A 680 -21.97 8.28 -5.56
C LEU A 680 -21.46 9.18 -6.70
N MET A 681 -22.33 9.49 -7.68
CA MET A 681 -21.97 10.34 -8.82
C MET A 681 -21.90 11.84 -8.45
N GLY A 682 -22.13 12.18 -7.17
CA GLY A 682 -22.05 13.54 -6.62
C GLY A 682 -20.69 13.91 -6.03
N SER A 683 -19.70 13.00 -6.07
CA SER A 683 -18.29 13.20 -5.67
C SER A 683 -18.09 13.76 -4.24
N GLN A 684 -18.66 13.12 -3.21
CA GLN A 684 -18.51 13.54 -1.79
C GLN A 684 -18.70 12.41 -0.75
N GLY A 685 -18.37 11.16 -1.05
CA GLY A 685 -18.37 10.04 -0.10
C GLY A 685 -18.90 8.73 -0.69
N VAL A 686 -18.69 7.62 0.04
CA VAL A 686 -19.20 6.29 -0.36
C VAL A 686 -20.68 6.16 -0.02
N TYR A 687 -21.55 6.93 -0.68
CA TYR A 687 -23.00 6.85 -0.45
C TYR A 687 -23.70 6.05 -1.54
N HIS A 688 -24.95 5.67 -1.29
CA HIS A 688 -25.75 4.98 -2.28
C HIS A 688 -25.92 5.83 -3.55
N LEU A 689 -26.06 5.16 -4.70
CA LEU A 689 -26.53 5.79 -5.93
C LEU A 689 -27.92 6.40 -5.74
N ASP A 690 -28.19 7.47 -6.46
CA ASP A 690 -29.50 8.12 -6.50
C ASP A 690 -30.59 7.17 -7.03
N PRO A 691 -31.86 7.40 -6.66
CA PRO A 691 -32.94 6.48 -7.00
C PRO A 691 -33.24 6.46 -8.50
N TRP A 692 -32.97 7.55 -9.23
CA TRP A 692 -33.12 7.57 -10.69
C TRP A 692 -32.20 6.55 -11.35
N ALA A 693 -30.91 6.56 -11.01
CA ALA A 693 -29.94 5.58 -11.51
C ALA A 693 -30.36 4.15 -11.14
N LYS A 694 -30.74 3.90 -9.88
CA LYS A 694 -31.20 2.58 -9.41
C LYS A 694 -32.44 2.07 -10.14
N ILE A 695 -33.40 2.95 -10.47
CA ILE A 695 -34.61 2.59 -11.24
C ILE A 695 -34.23 2.25 -12.69
N LYS A 696 -33.42 3.09 -13.36
CA LYS A 696 -33.01 2.85 -14.76
C LYS A 696 -32.16 1.58 -14.91
N LEU A 697 -31.36 1.24 -13.89
CA LEU A 697 -30.61 -0.01 -13.83
C LEU A 697 -31.47 -1.25 -13.51
N GLY A 698 -32.75 -1.07 -13.16
CA GLY A 698 -33.67 -2.15 -12.81
C GLY A 698 -33.47 -2.69 -11.39
N TRP A 699 -32.70 -1.99 -10.56
CA TRP A 699 -32.42 -2.40 -9.18
C TRP A 699 -33.59 -2.11 -8.24
N ILE A 700 -34.33 -1.03 -8.52
CA ILE A 700 -35.56 -0.69 -7.80
C ILE A 700 -36.73 -0.67 -8.78
N LYS A 701 -37.89 -1.19 -8.34
CA LYS A 701 -39.17 -0.99 -9.01
C LYS A 701 -39.94 0.07 -8.19
N PRO A 702 -40.17 1.28 -8.71
CA PRO A 702 -40.81 2.33 -7.94
C PRO A 702 -42.30 2.08 -7.73
N GLY A 703 -42.84 2.52 -6.60
CA GLY A 703 -44.28 2.67 -6.42
C GLY A 703 -44.76 3.98 -7.05
N VAL A 704 -45.74 3.92 -7.94
CA VAL A 704 -46.31 5.13 -8.56
C VAL A 704 -47.52 5.56 -7.76
N ILE A 705 -47.52 6.78 -7.26
CA ILE A 705 -48.59 7.31 -6.41
C ILE A 705 -49.63 8.02 -7.28
N THR A 706 -50.88 7.58 -7.18
CA THR A 706 -52.01 8.10 -7.99
C THR A 706 -53.24 8.45 -7.13
N THR A 707 -53.12 8.39 -5.82
CA THR A 707 -54.23 8.65 -4.88
C THR A 707 -53.75 9.42 -3.67
N ASP A 708 -54.54 10.40 -3.25
CA ASP A 708 -54.31 11.14 -2.01
C ASP A 708 -54.46 10.21 -0.81
N ALA A 709 -53.39 10.01 -0.05
CA ALA A 709 -53.37 9.13 1.11
C ALA A 709 -52.12 9.32 1.98
N SER A 710 -52.13 8.68 3.14
CA SER A 710 -50.91 8.44 3.93
C SER A 710 -50.12 7.26 3.37
N TYR A 711 -48.81 7.45 3.21
CA TYR A 711 -47.85 6.44 2.77
C TYR A 711 -46.72 6.28 3.78
N SER A 712 -46.04 5.15 3.72
CA SER A 712 -44.87 4.83 4.55
C SER A 712 -43.68 4.49 3.66
N LEU A 713 -42.48 4.98 3.99
CA LEU A 713 -41.23 4.55 3.36
C LEU A 713 -40.25 4.04 4.40
N ALA A 714 -39.76 2.82 4.20
CA ALA A 714 -38.62 2.28 4.92
C ALA A 714 -37.30 2.86 4.38
N SER A 715 -36.24 2.84 5.19
CA SER A 715 -34.90 3.30 4.77
C SER A 715 -34.42 2.55 3.53
N VAL A 716 -33.95 3.31 2.54
CA VAL A 716 -33.51 2.79 1.24
C VAL A 716 -32.23 1.96 1.35
N GLU A 717 -31.43 2.12 2.41
CA GLU A 717 -30.18 1.36 2.61
C GLU A 717 -30.42 -0.16 2.56
N THR A 718 -31.56 -0.63 3.08
CA THR A 718 -31.90 -2.06 3.15
C THR A 718 -33.21 -2.43 2.46
N ASN A 719 -34.02 -1.45 2.04
CA ASN A 719 -35.31 -1.68 1.41
C ASN A 719 -35.35 -1.03 0.02
N PRO A 720 -35.69 -1.76 -1.06
CA PRO A 720 -35.77 -1.22 -2.41
C PRO A 720 -37.08 -0.44 -2.65
N GLU A 721 -37.41 0.50 -1.76
CA GLU A 721 -38.69 1.23 -1.76
C GLU A 721 -38.49 2.71 -2.03
N VAL A 722 -39.11 3.19 -3.11
CA VAL A 722 -39.16 4.62 -3.48
C VAL A 722 -40.52 4.91 -4.14
N TYR A 723 -40.97 6.15 -4.07
CA TYR A 723 -42.22 6.59 -4.68
C TYR A 723 -41.99 7.59 -5.81
N ILE A 724 -42.69 7.41 -6.93
CA ILE A 724 -42.78 8.41 -8.01
C ILE A 724 -44.08 9.19 -7.85
N LEU A 725 -43.95 10.53 -7.87
CA LEU A 725 -45.06 11.47 -7.87
C LEU A 725 -45.05 12.20 -9.22
N TYR A 726 -46.13 12.14 -9.98
CA TYR A 726 -46.22 12.75 -11.30
C TYR A 726 -47.64 13.27 -11.55
N ASN A 727 -47.76 14.20 -12.51
CA ASN A 727 -49.05 14.66 -13.00
C ASN A 727 -49.30 14.07 -14.40
N PRO A 728 -50.31 13.20 -14.58
CA PRO A 728 -50.60 12.59 -15.88
C PRO A 728 -50.86 13.60 -17.01
N GLN A 729 -51.37 14.79 -16.68
CA GLN A 729 -51.66 15.84 -17.66
C GLN A 729 -50.40 16.59 -18.13
N LYS A 730 -49.34 16.63 -17.30
CA LYS A 730 -48.04 17.24 -17.63
C LYS A 730 -47.16 16.33 -18.50
N GLY A 731 -47.39 15.01 -18.41
CA GLY A 731 -46.64 13.99 -19.14
C GLY A 731 -45.63 13.25 -18.25
N ALA A 732 -44.96 12.23 -18.80
CA ALA A 732 -44.14 11.29 -18.02
C ALA A 732 -42.65 11.65 -17.92
N LYS A 733 -42.24 12.83 -18.41
CA LYS A 733 -40.83 13.21 -18.48
C LYS A 733 -40.36 14.12 -17.34
N GLU A 734 -41.28 14.74 -16.60
CA GLU A 734 -40.97 15.58 -15.45
C GLU A 734 -41.77 15.06 -14.25
N TYR A 735 -41.10 14.72 -13.15
CA TYR A 735 -41.71 14.04 -12.00
C TYR A 735 -40.83 14.15 -10.75
N PHE A 736 -41.37 13.79 -9.59
CA PHE A 736 -40.61 13.69 -8.35
C PHE A 736 -40.39 12.23 -7.95
N ILE A 737 -39.27 11.94 -7.29
CA ILE A 737 -39.00 10.68 -6.60
C ILE A 737 -38.82 10.97 -5.11
N VAL A 738 -39.46 10.19 -4.24
CA VAL A 738 -39.28 10.27 -2.78
C VAL A 738 -38.67 8.97 -2.28
N GLU A 739 -37.59 9.07 -1.50
CA GLU A 739 -36.96 7.97 -0.78
C GLU A 739 -36.65 8.37 0.67
N ASN A 740 -36.54 7.39 1.57
CA ASN A 740 -36.12 7.64 2.95
C ASN A 740 -34.63 7.28 3.11
N ARG A 741 -33.79 8.24 3.50
CA ARG A 741 -32.35 8.04 3.76
C ARG A 741 -32.10 8.07 5.26
N TRP A 742 -31.55 6.99 5.78
CA TRP A 742 -31.25 6.86 7.20
C TRP A 742 -29.94 6.11 7.41
N PRO A 743 -29.02 6.62 8.25
CA PRO A 743 -27.73 5.97 8.44
C PRO A 743 -27.88 4.61 9.14
N GLY A 744 -27.41 3.56 8.46
CA GLY A 744 -27.21 2.25 9.07
C GLY A 744 -25.75 2.01 9.41
N ASN A 745 -25.30 0.78 9.17
CA ASN A 745 -24.01 0.26 9.64
C ASN A 745 -23.08 -0.15 8.48
N SER A 746 -23.33 0.39 7.29
CA SER A 746 -22.66 0.03 6.04
C SER A 746 -22.12 1.27 5.31
N TYR A 747 -22.37 1.42 4.02
CA TYR A 747 -21.91 2.53 3.19
C TYR A 747 -22.61 3.86 3.55
N GLU A 748 -23.82 3.83 4.11
CA GLU A 748 -24.56 5.03 4.55
C GLU A 748 -24.29 5.44 6.02
N GLU A 749 -23.36 4.81 6.74
CA GLU A 749 -23.09 5.09 8.18
C GLU A 749 -22.80 6.58 8.45
N ASN A 750 -22.11 7.25 7.52
CA ASN A 750 -21.68 8.64 7.65
C ASN A 750 -22.51 9.61 6.81
N LEU A 751 -23.78 9.28 6.54
CA LEU A 751 -24.68 10.19 5.81
C LEU A 751 -24.64 11.60 6.42
N PRO A 752 -24.49 12.65 5.60
CA PRO A 752 -24.34 14.02 6.08
C PRO A 752 -25.66 14.59 6.63
N ASP A 753 -26.80 14.01 6.23
CA ASP A 753 -28.13 14.31 6.76
C ASP A 753 -29.04 13.09 6.59
N LYS A 754 -30.20 13.08 7.27
CA LYS A 754 -31.12 11.93 7.32
C LYS A 754 -32.59 12.38 7.30
N GLY A 755 -33.43 11.66 6.57
CA GLY A 755 -34.83 12.01 6.36
C GLY A 755 -35.31 11.64 4.95
N LEU A 756 -36.40 12.23 4.50
CA LEU A 756 -36.86 12.04 3.12
C LEU A 756 -35.97 12.83 2.16
N ALA A 757 -35.38 12.14 1.20
CA ALA A 757 -34.80 12.76 0.02
C ALA A 757 -35.90 12.88 -1.05
N ILE A 758 -36.19 14.11 -1.45
CA ILE A 758 -37.12 14.41 -2.53
C ILE A 758 -36.28 14.84 -3.73
N TRP A 759 -36.40 14.09 -4.82
CA TRP A 759 -35.68 14.30 -6.06
C TRP A 759 -36.65 14.82 -7.11
N HIS A 760 -36.27 15.83 -7.88
CA HIS A 760 -37.08 16.32 -8.99
C HIS A 760 -36.33 16.04 -10.28
N ILE A 761 -37.02 15.34 -11.17
CA ILE A 761 -36.48 14.70 -12.36
C ILE A 761 -37.03 15.39 -13.60
N ASP A 762 -36.17 15.66 -14.58
CA ASP A 762 -36.56 16.14 -15.91
C ASP A 762 -35.79 15.40 -17.02
N GLU A 763 -36.52 14.54 -17.75
CA GLU A 763 -36.05 13.75 -18.89
C GLU A 763 -36.47 14.40 -20.24
N SER A 764 -37.02 15.61 -20.24
CA SER A 764 -37.58 16.26 -21.43
C SER A 764 -36.54 16.79 -22.42
N GLY A 765 -35.34 17.13 -21.95
CA GLY A 765 -34.23 17.56 -22.78
C GLY A 765 -32.90 17.27 -22.13
N CYS A 766 -31.99 16.64 -22.88
CA CYS A 766 -30.57 16.56 -22.53
C CYS A 766 -29.76 17.47 -23.47
N PRO A 767 -29.75 18.81 -23.29
CA PRO A 767 -28.92 19.68 -24.10
C PRO A 767 -27.44 19.36 -23.87
N GLN A 768 -26.67 19.35 -24.95
CA GLN A 768 -25.24 19.02 -24.95
C GLN A 768 -24.35 19.96 -24.13
N HIS A 769 -24.89 21.00 -23.49
CA HIS A 769 -24.13 21.86 -22.59
C HIS A 769 -24.98 22.29 -21.38
N PHE A 770 -24.38 22.19 -20.18
CA PHE A 770 -24.86 22.66 -18.87
C PHE A 770 -26.14 22.04 -18.28
N ASN A 771 -27.08 21.56 -19.09
CA ASN A 771 -28.38 21.07 -18.60
C ASN A 771 -28.45 19.55 -18.37
N ALA A 772 -27.48 18.74 -18.81
CA ALA A 772 -27.45 17.29 -18.51
C ALA A 772 -27.32 17.00 -16.99
N ARG A 773 -26.70 17.91 -16.22
CA ARG A 773 -26.61 17.81 -14.75
C ARG A 773 -27.96 17.99 -14.05
N LYS A 774 -29.00 18.46 -14.76
CA LYS A 774 -30.35 18.73 -14.22
C LYS A 774 -31.34 17.56 -14.37
N ILE A 775 -30.93 16.41 -14.93
CA ILE A 775 -31.81 15.24 -15.05
C ILE A 775 -32.39 14.86 -13.69
N ILE A 776 -31.57 14.97 -12.63
CA ILE A 776 -31.98 14.71 -11.26
C ILE A 776 -31.39 15.77 -10.34
N HIS A 777 -32.24 16.38 -9.52
CA HIS A 777 -31.82 17.32 -8.49
C HIS A 777 -32.41 17.00 -7.12
N LEU A 778 -31.61 17.20 -6.07
CA LEU A 778 -32.12 17.12 -4.70
C LEU A 778 -32.90 18.39 -4.36
N VAL A 779 -34.14 18.23 -3.94
CA VAL A 779 -34.99 19.30 -3.42
C VAL A 779 -34.77 19.40 -1.92
N SER A 780 -34.07 20.46 -1.52
CA SER A 780 -33.76 20.72 -0.11
C SER A 780 -34.86 21.54 0.57
N PRO A 781 -35.22 21.25 1.85
CA PRO A 781 -36.11 22.08 2.64
C PRO A 781 -35.52 23.47 2.94
N VAL A 782 -34.21 23.65 2.81
CA VAL A 782 -33.52 24.92 3.09
C VAL A 782 -32.76 25.39 1.84
N ALA A 783 -33.03 26.63 1.41
CA ALA A 783 -32.35 27.22 0.26
C ALA A 783 -30.84 27.18 0.40
N ASN A 784 -30.17 26.76 -0.68
CA ASN A 784 -28.71 26.70 -0.80
C ASN A 784 -28.02 25.83 0.27
N LYS A 785 -28.75 24.90 0.90
CA LYS A 785 -28.17 23.82 1.71
C LYS A 785 -28.57 22.47 1.12
N LEU A 786 -27.68 21.49 1.18
CA LEU A 786 -27.97 20.11 0.77
C LEU A 786 -28.42 19.33 2.01
N GLN A 787 -29.71 19.38 2.30
CA GLN A 787 -30.35 18.77 3.47
C GLN A 787 -31.54 17.92 3.06
N LEU A 788 -31.90 16.98 3.93
CA LEU A 788 -33.03 16.09 3.75
C LEU A 788 -34.20 16.54 4.60
N TRP A 789 -35.40 16.09 4.24
CA TRP A 789 -36.59 16.43 4.99
C TRP A 789 -36.68 15.55 6.26
N ASP A 790 -36.20 16.09 7.38
CA ASP A 790 -36.06 15.41 8.67
C ASP A 790 -37.17 15.68 9.71
N GLY A 791 -38.15 16.54 9.40
CA GLY A 791 -39.25 16.90 10.29
C GLY A 791 -38.84 17.64 11.57
N ALA A 792 -37.68 18.33 11.57
CA ALA A 792 -37.15 19.01 12.76
C ALA A 792 -37.86 20.32 13.16
N ASP A 793 -38.75 20.87 12.32
CA ASP A 793 -39.62 22.00 12.68
C ASP A 793 -41.12 21.60 12.60
N PRO A 794 -41.70 21.11 13.70
CA PRO A 794 -43.09 20.68 13.75
C PRO A 794 -44.12 21.82 13.68
N ALA A 795 -43.68 23.09 13.76
CA ALA A 795 -44.57 24.22 13.98
C ALA A 795 -44.91 25.04 12.72
N THR A 796 -44.16 24.89 11.61
CA THR A 796 -44.17 25.91 10.52
C THR A 796 -44.27 25.43 9.07
N GLY A 797 -44.56 24.16 8.79
CA GLY A 797 -44.70 23.75 7.38
C GLY A 797 -43.37 23.30 6.79
N TYR A 798 -42.83 22.26 7.43
CA TYR A 798 -41.85 21.36 6.86
C TYR A 798 -42.47 20.43 5.79
N ASP A 799 -43.46 20.94 5.06
CA ASP A 799 -44.19 20.28 3.99
C ASP A 799 -43.65 20.77 2.64
N PHE A 800 -43.57 19.87 1.67
CA PHE A 800 -43.20 20.19 0.31
C PHE A 800 -44.47 20.39 -0.52
N THR A 801 -44.77 21.62 -0.95
CA THR A 801 -46.04 21.96 -1.65
C THR A 801 -45.79 22.98 -2.76
N PRO A 802 -46.77 23.28 -3.63
CA PRO A 802 -46.59 24.29 -4.69
C PRO A 802 -46.36 25.72 -4.16
N ILE A 803 -46.72 25.96 -2.90
CA ILE A 803 -46.63 27.28 -2.24
C ILE A 803 -45.60 27.32 -1.10
N SER A 804 -44.88 26.23 -0.83
CA SER A 804 -43.88 26.21 0.23
C SER A 804 -42.70 27.12 -0.10
N THR A 805 -42.04 27.62 0.96
CA THR A 805 -40.82 28.43 0.85
C THR A 805 -39.80 27.88 1.85
N PRO A 806 -38.50 27.89 1.52
CA PRO A 806 -37.87 28.52 0.37
C PRO A 806 -37.91 27.69 -0.94
N THR A 807 -38.30 26.41 -0.88
CA THR A 807 -38.47 25.52 -2.04
C THR A 807 -39.90 25.03 -2.16
N ASN A 808 -40.34 24.73 -3.38
CA ASN A 808 -41.71 24.32 -3.71
C ASN A 808 -41.73 23.21 -4.75
N SER A 809 -42.89 22.56 -4.89
CA SER A 809 -43.12 21.46 -5.83
C SER A 809 -43.51 21.94 -7.22
N ASN A 810 -43.27 23.19 -7.60
CA ASN A 810 -43.57 23.65 -8.95
C ASN A 810 -42.67 22.96 -9.99
N TRP A 811 -43.17 22.83 -11.21
CA TRP A 811 -42.38 22.37 -12.36
C TRP A 811 -41.28 23.39 -12.68
N PHE A 812 -40.28 22.97 -13.47
CA PHE A 812 -39.19 23.83 -13.92
C PHE A 812 -39.64 25.03 -14.75
N ASP A 813 -40.81 24.96 -15.39
CA ASP A 813 -41.43 26.10 -16.08
C ASP A 813 -42.14 27.09 -15.13
N GLY A 814 -42.11 26.81 -13.82
CA GLY A 814 -42.71 27.62 -12.76
C GLY A 814 -44.20 27.36 -12.52
N THR A 815 -44.84 26.50 -13.32
CA THR A 815 -46.26 26.15 -13.11
C THR A 815 -46.43 25.18 -11.94
N SER A 816 -47.58 25.26 -11.28
CA SER A 816 -47.89 24.37 -10.14
C SER A 816 -47.96 22.91 -10.58
N SER A 817 -47.29 22.03 -9.85
CA SER A 817 -47.43 20.59 -10.07
C SER A 817 -48.76 20.04 -9.57
N GLY A 818 -49.36 20.69 -8.57
CA GLY A 818 -50.46 20.15 -7.78
C GLY A 818 -50.04 19.02 -6.83
N ILE A 819 -48.75 18.67 -6.76
CA ILE A 819 -48.22 17.60 -5.89
C ILE A 819 -47.82 18.20 -4.55
N SER A 820 -48.16 17.54 -3.45
CA SER A 820 -47.70 17.92 -2.11
C SER A 820 -47.26 16.70 -1.30
N VAL A 821 -46.21 16.87 -0.49
CA VAL A 821 -45.77 15.91 0.54
C VAL A 821 -45.90 16.61 1.89
N ARG A 822 -46.83 16.13 2.72
CA ARG A 822 -47.25 16.78 3.96
C ARG A 822 -47.07 15.90 5.18
N ASN A 823 -47.15 16.52 6.36
CA ASN A 823 -47.03 15.85 7.65
C ASN A 823 -45.73 15.05 7.74
N ILE A 824 -44.64 15.60 7.20
CA ILE A 824 -43.33 14.93 7.20
C ILE A 824 -42.88 14.76 8.66
N PRO A 825 -42.67 13.52 9.14
CA PRO A 825 -42.38 13.26 10.54
C PRO A 825 -40.89 13.49 10.84
N THR A 826 -40.53 13.44 12.11
CA THR A 826 -39.11 13.35 12.49
C THR A 826 -38.44 12.15 11.80
N SER A 827 -37.23 12.34 11.29
CA SER A 827 -36.48 11.31 10.55
C SER A 827 -36.34 9.99 11.34
N GLY A 828 -36.48 8.87 10.64
CA GLY A 828 -36.40 7.54 11.22
C GLY A 828 -36.30 6.44 10.17
N LYS A 829 -36.07 5.20 10.61
CA LYS A 829 -36.00 4.01 9.73
C LYS A 829 -37.28 3.78 8.92
N TYR A 830 -38.41 4.27 9.41
CA TYR A 830 -39.70 4.31 8.74
C TYR A 830 -40.26 5.72 8.87
N MET A 831 -40.73 6.30 7.78
CA MET A 831 -41.34 7.63 7.77
C MET A 831 -42.73 7.56 7.16
N ASN A 832 -43.73 8.01 7.92
CA ASN A 832 -45.14 8.08 7.50
C ASN A 832 -45.51 9.51 7.19
N PHE A 833 -45.99 9.79 5.99
CA PHE A 833 -46.33 11.13 5.52
C PHE A 833 -47.54 11.07 4.59
N TYR A 834 -48.17 12.21 4.34
CA TYR A 834 -49.34 12.31 3.47
C TYR A 834 -48.93 12.86 2.11
N ILE A 835 -49.50 12.35 1.02
CA ILE A 835 -49.21 12.81 -0.34
C ILE A 835 -50.52 13.26 -1.00
N ASP A 836 -50.52 14.47 -1.57
CA ASP A 836 -51.55 14.92 -2.53
C ASP A 836 -50.99 14.77 -3.96
N VAL A 837 -51.76 14.20 -4.88
CA VAL A 837 -51.43 14.10 -6.31
C VAL A 837 -52.60 14.55 -7.21
N PRO A 838 -52.33 15.18 -8.38
CA PRO A 838 -53.36 15.69 -9.30
C PRO A 838 -54.22 14.66 -10.02
#